data_AF-A0A9D7FQA6-F1
#
_entry.id   AF-A0A9D7FQA6-F1
#
_cell.length_a   1.000
_cell.length_b   1.000
_cell.length_c   1.000
_cell.angle_alpha   90.00
_cell.angle_beta   90.00
_cell.angle_gamma   90.00
#
_symmetry.space_group_name_H-M   'P 1'
#
loop_
_entity.id
_entity.type
_entity.pdbx_description
1 polymer ?
#
loop_
_entity_poly.entity_id
_entity_poly.type
_entity_poly.pdbx_seq_one_letter_code
_entity_poly.pdbx_strand_id
1 'polypeptide(L)'
;MHVFPLSAAPLPRWILPSSILPLLSLLCCIALAADSPAPEMNVDSHSRSEVKKMSLEQLFQQPPAEYRMLQIIHPFPDDPEGNPYREFVAPYREKHPDHSPSAWLADFLKDYGYGGVVANVSFADYLLSEKAWEVFLQGLRDCRERGLLVWLYDEKGYPSGKAGGLTLQQHPEFECLGLLCSRSEGQGAIHHSFPQGERYVGDPLRVAAAPLKDGKPDLSRSIDLPDSTWRGAAEVTWQAPDSNAWVVMSFHVKRMYEGTHIVTNLSDPLPYIDIMNRDAVARFIELTHQAYHNRCGKDLWSCIDAIFTDEPSLMVGYLRDDPGLLPALPWSQDFEKAFASMNGYDLSSKLPGLYFEGGEESAYARLDFWRLVSKLVEENYYGQIQDWCQEHGIASSGHALLEEGLYYHVLFEGNLYQKLRRMDIPGIDILSSDPEELAHSNQLPVPKFVSSVTHALGKKKCQSETSSHVQRTGNKPCSFEQRLGTINWMFTLGLNTVTSYYWPGEFSDSERRLFNDHIGRLAALLSEGQHVADRAVYYPVHSMWASITPTAATAWQPTLGERARKVDRNFSLASQDLLARQLDYDFVDDQAILEAEIKEGMLALHGEAFSCLVLPEAWVIPLAVFEKVQRFVEAGGALVVIGNLPELADQSKDTIRVREITQNLRQSPRVAICPEVNTLSDTVAKMSQVDLLLDSPCREMFYHHCRYQGKDIYFISNNGPAEVQRNVTFSCSGKVEKWHPSTGMIEPLTASGDEKATLQLDFKPFEGYFVVFSKG
;
A
#
# COMPACT_ATOMS: atom_id res chain seq x y z
N MET A 1 4.59 -26.74 17.29
CA MET A 1 3.79 -27.99 17.35
C MET A 1 3.73 -28.44 18.80
N HIS A 2 2.61 -28.21 19.51
CA HIS A 2 2.12 -28.98 20.68
C HIS A 2 0.77 -28.38 21.13
N VAL A 3 -0.29 -29.17 20.97
CA VAL A 3 -1.71 -28.84 21.21
C VAL A 3 -2.11 -29.43 22.56
N PHE A 4 -2.80 -28.69 23.41
CA PHE A 4 -3.50 -29.21 24.59
C PHE A 4 -5.04 -29.09 24.41
N PRO A 5 -5.82 -30.16 24.69
CA PRO A 5 -7.27 -30.19 24.50
C PRO A 5 -8.02 -29.88 25.80
N LEU A 6 -9.13 -29.13 25.74
CA LEU A 6 -10.07 -29.03 26.87
C LEU A 6 -11.53 -29.19 26.43
N SER A 7 -12.22 -30.03 27.20
CA SER A 7 -13.54 -30.62 26.99
C SER A 7 -14.70 -29.71 27.39
N ALA A 8 -15.82 -29.89 26.69
CA ALA A 8 -17.11 -29.24 26.92
C ALA A 8 -17.91 -29.79 28.11
N ALA A 9 -18.66 -28.91 28.80
CA ALA A 9 -19.92 -29.21 29.52
C ALA A 9 -20.65 -27.88 29.90
N PRO A 10 -21.97 -27.86 30.22
CA PRO A 10 -22.93 -26.95 29.58
C PRO A 10 -23.62 -25.90 30.49
N LEU A 11 -24.26 -24.91 29.82
CA LEU A 11 -25.20 -23.88 30.29
C LEU A 11 -26.33 -24.38 31.23
N PRO A 12 -26.92 -23.51 32.08
CA PRO A 12 -28.18 -22.78 31.73
C PRO A 12 -28.31 -21.42 32.47
N ARG A 13 -29.32 -20.55 32.36
CA ARG A 13 -30.33 -20.11 31.38
C ARG A 13 -30.94 -18.83 32.01
N TRP A 14 -31.09 -17.76 31.21
CA TRP A 14 -32.22 -16.80 31.14
C TRP A 14 -32.57 -15.88 32.33
N ILE A 15 -32.73 -14.58 32.03
CA ILE A 15 -33.98 -13.77 32.04
C ILE A 15 -33.62 -12.26 32.14
N LEU A 16 -33.85 -11.52 31.05
CA LEU A 16 -34.09 -10.06 31.01
C LEU A 16 -35.59 -9.82 31.31
N PRO A 17 -36.03 -8.65 31.82
CA PRO A 17 -36.47 -7.60 30.88
C PRO A 17 -36.41 -6.12 31.34
N SER A 18 -36.41 -5.24 30.32
CA SER A 18 -37.12 -3.94 30.20
C SER A 18 -36.71 -2.79 31.13
N SER A 19 -36.54 -1.52 30.72
CA SER A 19 -36.94 -0.73 29.53
C SER A 19 -36.57 0.74 29.82
N ILE A 20 -36.36 1.60 28.81
CA ILE A 20 -36.94 2.95 28.64
C ILE A 20 -36.27 3.68 27.44
N LEU A 21 -37.11 4.03 26.46
CA LEU A 21 -36.95 4.92 25.28
C LEU A 21 -37.24 6.41 25.70
N PRO A 22 -37.32 7.46 24.82
CA PRO A 22 -36.50 7.92 23.66
C PRO A 22 -36.40 9.50 23.54
N LEU A 23 -35.77 10.01 22.44
CA LEU A 23 -36.18 11.12 21.51
C LEU A 23 -35.20 12.29 21.19
N LEU A 24 -35.08 12.50 19.86
CA LEU A 24 -34.92 13.74 19.05
C LEU A 24 -33.57 14.49 19.11
N SER A 25 -32.94 14.97 18.02
CA SER A 25 -33.49 15.50 16.75
C SER A 25 -32.46 15.56 15.61
N LEU A 26 -32.95 15.32 14.39
CA LEU A 26 -32.34 15.46 13.07
C LEU A 26 -32.42 16.94 12.59
N LEU A 27 -31.40 17.46 11.88
CA LEU A 27 -31.56 18.42 10.76
C LEU A 27 -30.23 18.62 10.00
N CYS A 28 -30.29 18.43 8.69
CA CYS A 28 -29.23 18.61 7.69
C CYS A 28 -28.94 20.10 7.39
N CYS A 29 -27.72 20.41 6.90
CA CYS A 29 -27.50 21.27 5.71
C CYS A 29 -26.03 21.28 5.22
N ILE A 30 -25.89 20.82 3.98
CA ILE A 30 -24.91 20.99 2.89
C ILE A 30 -23.98 22.23 2.91
N ALA A 31 -22.71 21.95 2.55
CA ALA A 31 -21.68 22.75 1.85
C ALA A 31 -21.24 24.12 2.39
N LEU A 32 -19.96 24.19 2.76
CA LEU A 32 -18.92 25.12 2.27
C LEU A 32 -17.69 24.92 3.17
N ALA A 33 -16.72 24.12 2.73
CA ALA A 33 -15.38 24.14 3.32
C ALA A 33 -14.43 24.64 2.24
N ALA A 34 -14.24 25.96 2.26
CA ALA A 34 -13.14 26.62 1.58
C ALA A 34 -11.86 26.42 2.42
N ASP A 35 -10.75 26.24 1.71
CA ASP A 35 -9.36 26.44 2.12
C ASP A 35 -9.14 26.76 3.61
N SER A 36 -8.76 25.73 4.36
CA SER A 36 -7.92 25.89 5.54
C SER A 36 -6.69 25.04 5.30
N PRO A 37 -5.46 25.60 5.28
CA PRO A 37 -4.27 24.78 5.24
C PRO A 37 -4.31 23.84 6.45
N ALA A 38 -4.05 22.55 6.20
CA ALA A 38 -3.83 21.59 7.27
C ALA A 38 -2.82 22.20 8.26
N PRO A 39 -3.06 22.11 9.58
CA PRO A 39 -2.09 22.58 10.54
C PRO A 39 -0.75 21.90 10.23
N GLU A 40 0.31 22.69 10.00
CA GLU A 40 1.66 22.15 9.95
C GLU A 40 1.84 21.32 11.23
N MET A 41 1.94 19.99 11.08
CA MET A 41 2.19 19.11 12.20
C MET A 41 3.48 19.56 12.87
N ASN A 42 3.33 20.12 14.07
CA ASN A 42 4.45 20.53 14.89
C ASN A 42 5.02 19.28 15.59
N VAL A 43 5.59 18.36 14.80
CA VAL A 43 6.39 17.22 15.26
C VAL A 43 7.81 17.69 15.65
N ASP A 44 7.93 18.90 16.21
CA ASP A 44 9.20 19.47 16.67
C ASP A 44 9.56 18.86 18.02
N SER A 45 9.99 17.60 18.01
CA SER A 45 10.84 17.06 19.05
C SER A 45 12.24 17.71 18.93
N HIS A 46 12.90 17.92 20.07
CA HIS A 46 14.15 18.71 20.16
C HIS A 46 15.29 18.25 19.21
N SER A 47 15.24 17.02 18.67
CA SER A 47 16.29 16.44 17.79
C SER A 47 16.39 17.13 16.43
N ARG A 48 15.26 17.53 15.80
CA ARG A 48 15.28 18.17 14.47
C ARG A 48 16.00 19.52 14.46
N SER A 49 16.07 20.20 15.61
CA SER A 49 16.76 21.49 15.74
C SER A 49 18.29 21.37 15.64
N GLU A 50 18.85 20.19 15.95
CA GLU A 50 20.29 19.91 15.82
C GLU A 50 20.64 19.38 14.45
N VAL A 51 19.80 18.51 13.86
CA VAL A 51 19.96 18.00 12.49
C VAL A 51 19.98 19.14 11.47
N LYS A 52 19.11 20.14 11.62
CA LYS A 52 19.11 21.34 10.75
C LYS A 52 20.41 22.18 10.82
N LYS A 53 21.27 21.96 11.82
CA LYS A 53 22.56 22.67 11.99
C LYS A 53 23.76 21.89 11.46
N MET A 54 23.61 20.60 11.18
CA MET A 54 24.70 19.76 10.67
C MET A 54 24.91 20.00 9.17
N SER A 55 26.17 19.98 8.73
CA SER A 55 26.48 19.89 7.30
C SER A 55 26.08 18.53 6.75
N LEU A 56 25.87 18.44 5.43
CA LEU A 56 25.55 17.17 4.79
C LEU A 56 26.61 16.09 5.05
N GLU A 57 27.88 16.48 5.07
CA GLU A 57 29.01 15.59 5.37
C GLU A 57 28.95 15.08 6.82
N GLN A 58 28.54 15.92 7.78
CA GLN A 58 28.37 15.53 9.17
C GLN A 58 27.20 14.56 9.34
N LEU A 59 26.06 14.82 8.68
CA LEU A 59 24.90 13.93 8.67
C LEU A 59 25.27 12.56 8.09
N PHE A 60 26.05 12.55 7.02
CA PHE A 60 26.53 11.32 6.41
C PHE A 60 27.50 10.54 7.31
N GLN A 61 28.45 11.22 7.94
CA GLN A 61 29.44 10.52 8.76
C GLN A 61 28.83 9.97 10.06
N GLN A 62 27.84 10.67 10.62
CA GLN A 62 27.22 10.33 11.91
C GLN A 62 25.69 10.48 11.83
N PRO A 63 24.99 9.56 11.13
CA PRO A 63 23.55 9.66 10.98
C PRO A 63 22.85 9.50 12.34
N PRO A 64 21.98 10.46 12.73
CA PRO A 64 21.15 10.36 13.94
C PRO A 64 20.24 9.12 13.96
N ALA A 65 19.76 8.75 15.14
CA ALA A 65 18.89 7.59 15.34
C ALA A 65 17.62 7.62 14.46
N GLU A 66 17.08 8.81 14.16
CA GLU A 66 15.84 8.95 13.38
C GLU A 66 15.92 8.56 11.90
N TYR A 67 17.13 8.36 11.39
CA TYR A 67 17.39 7.88 10.04
C TYR A 67 17.73 6.39 10.00
N ARG A 68 17.83 5.75 11.17
CA ARG A 68 18.26 4.36 11.29
C ARG A 68 17.07 3.43 11.42
N MET A 69 17.32 2.15 11.15
CA MET A 69 16.32 1.10 11.18
C MET A 69 15.65 0.96 12.55
N LEU A 70 14.33 0.76 12.55
CA LEU A 70 13.56 0.39 13.74
C LEU A 70 13.39 -1.12 13.79
N GLN A 71 13.72 -1.76 14.91
CA GLN A 71 13.52 -3.19 15.09
C GLN A 71 12.09 -3.48 15.53
N ILE A 72 11.35 -4.30 14.80
CA ILE A 72 10.06 -4.80 15.28
C ILE A 72 10.35 -5.87 16.33
N ILE A 73 9.86 -5.63 17.55
CA ILE A 73 10.04 -6.54 18.69
C ILE A 73 8.73 -7.12 19.21
N HIS A 74 7.59 -6.56 18.79
CA HIS A 74 6.28 -6.75 19.42
C HIS A 74 6.36 -6.43 20.94
N PRO A 75 6.31 -7.38 21.91
CA PRO A 75 6.44 -6.99 23.30
C PRO A 75 7.88 -6.71 23.70
N PHE A 76 8.03 -5.75 24.61
CA PHE A 76 9.24 -5.66 25.42
C PHE A 76 9.43 -6.93 26.26
N PRO A 77 10.69 -7.38 26.44
CA PRO A 77 10.96 -8.56 27.25
C PRO A 77 10.71 -8.29 28.74
N ASP A 78 10.09 -9.24 29.44
CA ASP A 78 9.87 -9.20 30.89
C ASP A 78 10.55 -10.33 31.68
N ASP A 79 11.04 -11.37 30.99
CA ASP A 79 11.77 -12.50 31.56
C ASP A 79 13.16 -12.63 30.91
N PRO A 80 14.27 -12.64 31.68
CA PRO A 80 15.61 -12.87 31.16
C PRO A 80 15.80 -14.19 30.40
N GLU A 81 15.08 -15.26 30.75
CA GLU A 81 15.35 -16.61 30.21
C GLU A 81 14.46 -16.97 29.00
N GLY A 82 13.20 -16.53 29.02
CA GLY A 82 12.23 -16.67 27.92
C GLY A 82 12.34 -15.60 26.83
N ASN A 83 13.20 -14.59 26.99
CA ASN A 83 13.40 -13.52 26.01
C ASN A 83 14.05 -14.08 24.72
N PRO A 84 13.46 -13.86 23.51
CA PRO A 84 14.10 -14.27 22.26
C PRO A 84 15.46 -13.60 22.05
N TYR A 85 15.69 -12.42 22.64
CA TYR A 85 16.95 -11.69 22.58
C TYR A 85 17.98 -12.07 23.67
N ARG A 86 17.70 -13.07 24.51
CA ARG A 86 18.51 -13.41 25.71
C ARG A 86 20.02 -13.52 25.45
N GLU A 87 20.41 -14.09 24.31
CA GLU A 87 21.83 -14.31 23.97
C GLU A 87 22.52 -13.00 23.61
N PHE A 88 21.81 -12.07 22.96
CA PHE A 88 22.33 -10.75 22.58
C PHE A 88 22.42 -9.80 23.77
N VAL A 89 21.51 -9.93 24.73
CA VAL A 89 21.47 -9.07 25.92
C VAL A 89 22.29 -9.60 27.10
N ALA A 90 22.80 -10.84 27.03
CA ALA A 90 23.59 -11.45 28.10
C ALA A 90 24.80 -10.60 28.54
N PRO A 91 25.61 -10.01 27.64
CA PRO A 91 26.73 -9.15 28.04
C PRO A 91 26.29 -7.90 28.81
N TYR A 92 25.12 -7.36 28.47
CA TYR A 92 24.52 -6.19 29.13
C TYR A 92 23.97 -6.55 30.50
N ARG A 93 23.35 -7.72 30.64
CA ARG A 93 22.92 -8.28 31.92
C ARG A 93 24.10 -8.48 32.89
N GLU A 94 25.22 -8.99 32.40
CA GLU A 94 26.42 -9.18 33.23
C GLU A 94 27.03 -7.85 33.67
N LYS A 95 27.07 -6.86 32.77
CA LYS A 95 27.65 -5.53 33.03
C LYS A 95 26.73 -4.65 33.89
N HIS A 96 25.42 -4.78 33.75
CA HIS A 96 24.40 -3.97 34.38
C HIS A 96 23.28 -4.85 34.96
N PRO A 97 23.55 -5.67 35.99
CA PRO A 97 22.58 -6.64 36.51
C PRO A 97 21.33 -6.00 37.13
N ASP A 98 21.40 -4.72 37.50
CA ASP A 98 20.28 -3.97 38.09
C ASP A 98 19.33 -3.35 37.04
N HIS A 99 19.70 -3.38 35.75
CA HIS A 99 18.83 -2.92 34.67
C HIS A 99 17.67 -3.91 34.44
N SER A 100 16.53 -3.41 33.97
CA SER A 100 15.42 -4.24 33.51
C SER A 100 15.79 -5.05 32.26
N PRO A 101 15.07 -6.14 31.93
CA PRO A 101 15.27 -6.85 30.67
C PRO A 101 15.10 -5.96 29.42
N SER A 102 14.16 -5.02 29.45
CA SER A 102 13.96 -4.02 28.39
C SER A 102 15.10 -3.01 28.30
N ALA A 103 15.72 -2.61 29.42
CA ALA A 103 16.90 -1.76 29.42
C ALA A 103 18.12 -2.46 28.79
N TRP A 104 18.33 -3.76 29.05
CA TRP A 104 19.40 -4.51 28.37
C TRP A 104 19.18 -4.59 26.86
N LEU A 105 17.93 -4.79 26.41
CA LEU A 105 17.59 -4.77 24.99
C LEU A 105 17.86 -3.39 24.39
N ALA A 106 17.45 -2.31 25.07
CA ALA A 106 17.67 -0.96 24.61
C ALA A 106 19.17 -0.58 24.57
N ASP A 107 19.98 -1.05 25.53
CA ASP A 107 21.44 -0.91 25.51
C ASP A 107 22.06 -1.61 24.28
N PHE A 108 21.64 -2.86 24.03
CA PHE A 108 22.04 -3.61 22.85
C PHE A 108 21.68 -2.88 21.54
N LEU A 109 20.43 -2.46 21.39
CA LEU A 109 19.97 -1.75 20.19
C LEU A 109 20.78 -0.48 19.94
N LYS A 110 21.05 0.31 20.99
CA LYS A 110 21.86 1.53 20.88
C LYS A 110 23.30 1.26 20.44
N ASP A 111 23.97 0.28 21.04
CA ASP A 111 25.38 0.00 20.75
C ASP A 111 25.61 -0.50 19.31
N TYR A 112 24.67 -1.29 18.78
CA TYR A 112 24.69 -1.75 17.39
C TYR A 112 24.00 -0.78 16.42
N GLY A 113 23.63 0.41 16.91
CA GLY A 113 23.23 1.52 16.07
C GLY A 113 21.81 1.44 15.52
N TYR A 114 20.89 0.71 16.14
CA TYR A 114 19.48 0.78 15.76
C TYR A 114 18.90 2.17 16.08
N GLY A 115 17.90 2.59 15.29
CA GLY A 115 17.20 3.86 15.51
C GLY A 115 16.16 3.79 16.63
N GLY A 116 15.61 2.60 16.85
CA GLY A 116 14.51 2.41 17.79
C GLY A 116 13.79 1.09 17.60
N VAL A 117 12.54 1.04 18.06
CA VAL A 117 11.70 -0.16 18.01
C VAL A 117 10.30 0.11 17.49
N VAL A 118 9.69 -0.92 16.91
CA VAL A 118 8.24 -1.00 16.77
C VAL A 118 7.74 -2.03 17.77
N ALA A 119 6.88 -1.61 18.71
CA ALA A 119 6.52 -2.40 19.87
C ALA A 119 5.04 -2.26 20.25
N ASN A 120 4.54 -3.22 21.03
CA ASN A 120 3.18 -3.22 21.55
C ASN A 120 3.10 -3.97 22.89
N VAL A 121 1.93 -3.90 23.53
CA VAL A 121 1.69 -4.67 24.75
C VAL A 121 1.73 -6.18 24.45
N SER A 122 2.15 -6.98 25.44
CA SER A 122 2.24 -8.44 25.29
C SER A 122 0.96 -9.09 24.79
N PHE A 123 1.13 -10.08 23.91
CA PHE A 123 0.03 -10.87 23.37
C PHE A 123 -0.66 -11.75 24.41
N ALA A 124 0.00 -11.99 25.56
CA ALA A 124 -0.60 -12.68 26.69
C ALA A 124 -1.66 -11.78 27.34
N ASP A 125 -2.93 -12.18 27.24
CA ASP A 125 -4.09 -11.37 27.66
C ASP A 125 -4.02 -9.93 27.12
N TYR A 126 -3.80 -9.84 25.79
CA TYR A 126 -3.58 -8.60 25.04
C TYR A 126 -4.54 -7.49 25.43
N LEU A 127 -4.00 -6.30 25.74
CA LEU A 127 -4.69 -5.09 26.23
C LEU A 127 -5.39 -5.21 27.60
N LEU A 128 -5.57 -6.43 28.13
CA LEU A 128 -6.28 -6.71 29.39
C LEU A 128 -5.34 -6.93 30.59
N SER A 129 -4.10 -7.37 30.34
CA SER A 129 -3.12 -7.66 31.41
C SER A 129 -2.45 -6.40 31.94
N GLU A 130 -2.72 -6.05 33.19
CA GLU A 130 -2.04 -4.94 33.89
C GLU A 130 -0.52 -5.14 33.95
N LYS A 131 -0.06 -6.38 34.20
CA LYS A 131 1.38 -6.69 34.18
C LYS A 131 1.99 -6.42 32.80
N ALA A 132 1.30 -6.77 31.73
CA ALA A 132 1.80 -6.52 30.38
C ALA A 132 1.91 -5.02 30.08
N TRP A 133 0.94 -4.23 30.56
CA TRP A 133 1.01 -2.76 30.50
C TRP A 133 2.19 -2.20 31.30
N GLU A 134 2.45 -2.69 32.51
CA GLU A 134 3.60 -2.26 33.32
C GLU A 134 4.94 -2.50 32.60
N VAL A 135 5.11 -3.69 32.01
CA VAL A 135 6.31 -4.05 31.22
C VAL A 135 6.46 -3.12 30.02
N PHE A 136 5.37 -2.91 29.29
CA PHE A 136 5.37 -2.04 28.12
C PHE A 136 5.78 -0.60 28.48
N LEU A 137 5.18 -0.03 29.53
CA LEU A 137 5.50 1.33 30.01
C LEU A 137 6.93 1.44 30.54
N GLN A 138 7.49 0.38 31.13
CA GLN A 138 8.90 0.34 31.50
C GLN A 138 9.81 0.34 30.26
N GLY A 139 9.48 -0.46 29.23
CA GLY A 139 10.21 -0.47 27.97
C GLY A 139 10.26 0.90 27.28
N LEU A 140 9.15 1.64 27.28
CA LEU A 140 9.12 3.02 26.78
C LEU A 140 10.09 3.95 27.52
N ARG A 141 10.16 3.84 28.87
CA ARG A 141 11.12 4.62 29.68
C ARG A 141 12.56 4.28 29.29
N ASP A 142 12.85 2.99 29.17
CA ASP A 142 14.19 2.49 28.88
C ASP A 142 14.67 2.94 27.49
N CYS A 143 13.80 2.91 26.47
CA CYS A 143 14.07 3.44 25.13
C CYS A 143 14.33 4.95 25.16
N ARG A 144 13.45 5.71 25.84
CA ARG A 144 13.58 7.17 25.96
C ARG A 144 14.91 7.59 26.59
N GLU A 145 15.30 6.96 27.68
CA GLU A 145 16.57 7.25 28.39
C GLU A 145 17.80 7.03 27.50
N ARG A 146 17.66 6.21 26.45
CA ARG A 146 18.73 5.86 25.52
C ARG A 146 18.69 6.65 24.22
N GLY A 147 17.62 7.42 23.97
CA GLY A 147 17.39 8.18 22.74
C GLY A 147 16.92 7.32 21.57
N LEU A 148 16.26 6.19 21.86
CA LEU A 148 15.68 5.30 20.86
C LEU A 148 14.25 5.74 20.55
N LEU A 149 13.90 5.74 19.26
CA LEU A 149 12.54 6.01 18.81
C LEU A 149 11.61 4.83 19.12
N VAL A 150 10.32 5.12 19.28
CA VAL A 150 9.31 4.08 19.44
C VAL A 150 8.15 4.33 18.49
N TRP A 151 7.82 3.30 17.71
CA TRP A 151 6.54 3.19 17.02
C TRP A 151 5.67 2.16 17.73
N LEU A 152 4.36 2.40 17.75
CA LEU A 152 3.38 1.48 18.32
C LEU A 152 2.85 0.56 17.24
N TYR A 153 2.92 -0.74 17.47
CA TYR A 153 2.25 -1.73 16.63
C TYR A 153 0.80 -1.92 17.14
N ASP A 154 -0.21 -1.62 16.32
CA ASP A 154 -1.59 -1.47 16.80
C ASP A 154 -2.39 -2.78 16.99
N GLU A 155 -1.79 -3.94 16.72
CA GLU A 155 -2.50 -5.22 16.72
C GLU A 155 -1.75 -6.37 17.43
N LYS A 156 -2.49 -7.41 17.83
CA LYS A 156 -1.96 -8.71 18.24
C LYS A 156 -1.63 -9.57 17.01
N GLY A 157 -0.43 -9.38 16.47
CA GLY A 157 -0.05 -9.93 15.16
C GLY A 157 -0.79 -9.16 14.07
N TYR A 158 -1.31 -9.83 13.06
CA TYR A 158 -1.95 -9.19 11.91
C TYR A 158 -3.23 -9.94 11.53
N PRO A 159 -4.09 -9.44 10.63
CA PRO A 159 -4.17 -8.04 10.20
C PRO A 159 -4.76 -7.13 11.29
N SER A 160 -4.39 -5.85 11.26
CA SER A 160 -4.89 -4.79 12.16
C SER A 160 -6.38 -4.56 12.01
N GLY A 161 -7.07 -4.29 13.14
CA GLY A 161 -8.51 -4.05 13.20
C GLY A 161 -9.26 -4.97 14.18
N LYS A 162 -8.63 -6.06 14.62
CA LYS A 162 -9.22 -7.06 15.52
C LYS A 162 -9.05 -6.70 16.99
N ALA A 163 -7.95 -6.04 17.37
CA ALA A 163 -7.49 -5.86 18.75
C ALA A 163 -7.47 -7.21 19.51
N GLY A 164 -6.88 -8.24 18.93
CA GLY A 164 -6.91 -9.61 19.48
C GLY A 164 -8.30 -10.25 19.57
N GLY A 165 -9.27 -9.77 18.77
CA GLY A 165 -10.67 -10.22 18.76
C GLY A 165 -11.62 -9.36 19.59
N LEU A 166 -11.11 -8.37 20.33
CA LEU A 166 -11.92 -7.50 21.19
C LEU A 166 -12.83 -6.56 20.40
N THR A 167 -12.46 -6.19 19.17
CA THR A 167 -13.29 -5.31 18.33
C THR A 167 -14.65 -5.94 18.03
N LEU A 168 -14.70 -7.23 17.69
CA LEU A 168 -15.96 -7.94 17.43
C LEU A 168 -16.65 -8.47 18.70
N GLN A 169 -15.99 -8.42 19.85
CA GLN A 169 -16.56 -8.93 21.09
C GLN A 169 -17.82 -8.13 21.45
N GLN A 170 -18.97 -8.82 21.49
CA GLN A 170 -20.30 -8.23 21.69
C GLN A 170 -20.81 -7.34 20.53
N HIS A 171 -20.11 -7.33 19.40
CA HIS A 171 -20.46 -6.56 18.19
C HIS A 171 -20.34 -7.40 16.90
N PRO A 172 -21.12 -8.49 16.75
CA PRO A 172 -21.09 -9.33 15.54
C PRO A 172 -21.60 -8.62 14.28
N GLU A 173 -22.21 -7.44 14.40
CA GLU A 173 -22.60 -6.56 13.29
C GLU A 173 -21.39 -5.87 12.62
N PHE A 174 -20.24 -5.80 13.29
CA PHE A 174 -19.01 -5.20 12.76
C PHE A 174 -18.18 -6.16 11.90
N GLU A 175 -18.60 -7.42 11.78
CA GLU A 175 -17.87 -8.43 11.01
C GLU A 175 -17.95 -8.14 9.50
N CYS A 176 -16.84 -8.32 8.79
CA CYS A 176 -16.75 -8.06 7.36
C CYS A 176 -17.78 -8.85 6.54
N LEU A 177 -18.42 -8.15 5.60
CA LEU A 177 -19.43 -8.71 4.71
C LEU A 177 -18.91 -8.77 3.27
N GLY A 178 -19.40 -9.76 2.54
CA GLY A 178 -19.21 -9.87 1.10
C GLY A 178 -20.56 -10.04 0.40
N LEU A 179 -20.64 -9.53 -0.81
CA LEU A 179 -21.70 -9.80 -1.77
C LEU A 179 -21.24 -10.94 -2.69
N LEU A 180 -22.02 -12.02 -2.79
CA LEU A 180 -21.68 -13.22 -3.54
C LEU A 180 -22.71 -13.50 -4.62
N CYS A 181 -22.28 -14.05 -5.74
CA CYS A 181 -23.16 -14.50 -6.82
C CYS A 181 -23.11 -16.02 -6.95
N SER A 182 -24.27 -16.68 -6.88
CA SER A 182 -24.44 -18.06 -7.32
C SER A 182 -25.26 -18.10 -8.62
N ARG A 183 -25.09 -19.15 -9.42
CA ARG A 183 -25.80 -19.27 -10.70
C ARG A 183 -26.08 -20.72 -11.11
N SER A 184 -27.13 -20.90 -11.90
CA SER A 184 -27.49 -22.16 -12.56
C SER A 184 -27.88 -21.90 -14.01
N GLU A 185 -27.33 -22.69 -14.93
CA GLU A 185 -27.55 -22.56 -16.38
C GLU A 185 -28.41 -23.72 -16.89
N GLY A 186 -29.27 -23.47 -17.88
CA GLY A 186 -30.11 -24.51 -18.47
C GLY A 186 -31.04 -24.03 -19.58
N GLN A 187 -31.89 -24.93 -20.05
CA GLN A 187 -32.96 -24.68 -21.02
C GLN A 187 -34.29 -25.15 -20.44
N GLY A 188 -35.40 -24.48 -20.77
CA GLY A 188 -36.70 -24.82 -20.23
C GLY A 188 -36.81 -24.50 -18.73
N ALA A 189 -37.14 -25.50 -17.90
CA ALA A 189 -37.21 -25.31 -16.45
C ALA A 189 -35.81 -25.35 -15.84
N ILE A 190 -35.36 -24.24 -15.27
CA ILE A 190 -34.07 -24.10 -14.61
C ILE A 190 -34.28 -24.14 -13.11
N HIS A 191 -33.66 -25.12 -12.46
CA HIS A 191 -33.64 -25.26 -11.02
C HIS A 191 -32.40 -24.58 -10.44
N HIS A 192 -32.60 -23.68 -9.48
CA HIS A 192 -31.53 -22.90 -8.87
C HIS A 192 -31.67 -22.93 -7.35
N SER A 193 -30.74 -23.61 -6.68
CA SER A 193 -30.66 -23.65 -5.23
C SER A 193 -29.85 -22.47 -4.71
N PHE A 194 -30.34 -21.81 -3.66
CA PHE A 194 -29.60 -20.75 -3.00
C PHE A 194 -28.54 -21.34 -2.07
N PRO A 195 -27.35 -20.73 -1.98
CA PRO A 195 -26.36 -21.14 -1.00
C PRO A 195 -26.93 -21.03 0.42
N GLN A 196 -26.59 -22.00 1.27
CA GLN A 196 -27.09 -22.12 2.64
C GLN A 196 -25.92 -22.11 3.63
N GLY A 197 -26.18 -21.69 4.87
CA GLY A 197 -25.22 -21.74 5.97
C GLY A 197 -25.41 -20.58 6.96
N GLU A 198 -24.94 -20.77 8.19
CA GLU A 198 -25.15 -19.81 9.30
C GLU A 198 -24.51 -18.43 9.05
N ARG A 199 -23.57 -18.34 8.11
CA ARG A 199 -22.86 -17.10 7.77
C ARG A 199 -23.50 -16.31 6.64
N TYR A 200 -24.49 -16.87 5.94
CA TYR A 200 -25.33 -16.13 4.98
C TYR A 200 -26.35 -15.28 5.72
N VAL A 201 -26.57 -14.06 5.24
CA VAL A 201 -27.39 -13.05 5.91
C VAL A 201 -28.70 -12.88 5.13
N GLY A 202 -29.78 -13.47 5.66
CA GLY A 202 -31.13 -13.32 5.11
C GLY A 202 -31.34 -13.99 3.75
N ASP A 203 -32.41 -13.57 3.07
CA ASP A 203 -32.71 -13.96 1.69
C ASP A 203 -31.75 -13.27 0.69
N PRO A 204 -31.60 -13.79 -0.55
CA PRO A 204 -30.90 -13.06 -1.59
C PRO A 204 -31.38 -11.60 -1.76
N LEU A 205 -30.47 -10.69 -2.07
CA LEU A 205 -30.80 -9.28 -2.40
C LEU A 205 -31.56 -9.18 -3.71
N ARG A 206 -31.26 -10.08 -4.66
CA ARG A 206 -31.89 -10.13 -5.97
C ARG A 206 -31.77 -11.51 -6.58
N VAL A 207 -32.77 -11.89 -7.37
CA VAL A 207 -32.73 -13.04 -8.27
C VAL A 207 -33.11 -12.57 -9.67
N ALA A 208 -32.25 -12.84 -10.65
CA ALA A 208 -32.43 -12.42 -12.03
C ALA A 208 -32.07 -13.55 -13.00
N ALA A 209 -32.69 -13.55 -14.18
CA ALA A 209 -32.35 -14.44 -15.27
C ALA A 209 -31.84 -13.66 -16.48
N ALA A 210 -30.99 -14.26 -17.29
CA ALA A 210 -30.53 -13.69 -18.57
C ALA A 210 -30.26 -14.79 -19.60
N PRO A 211 -30.49 -14.56 -20.90
CA PRO A 211 -30.15 -15.54 -21.92
C PRO A 211 -28.63 -15.62 -22.05
N LEU A 212 -28.12 -16.80 -22.37
CA LEU A 212 -26.70 -17.02 -22.66
C LEU A 212 -26.43 -16.78 -24.14
N LYS A 213 -25.43 -15.94 -24.43
CA LYS A 213 -24.87 -15.71 -25.75
C LYS A 213 -23.37 -15.98 -25.69
N ASP A 214 -22.90 -16.93 -26.49
CA ASP A 214 -21.50 -17.38 -26.50
C ASP A 214 -20.98 -17.77 -25.10
N GLY A 215 -21.83 -18.43 -24.31
CA GLY A 215 -21.53 -18.85 -22.94
C GLY A 215 -21.50 -17.73 -21.90
N LYS A 216 -21.90 -16.51 -22.25
CA LYS A 216 -21.95 -15.35 -21.34
C LYS A 216 -23.38 -14.82 -21.19
N PRO A 217 -23.77 -14.29 -20.01
CA PRO A 217 -25.09 -13.68 -19.83
C PRO A 217 -25.24 -12.42 -20.70
N ASP A 218 -26.30 -12.35 -21.51
CA ASP A 218 -26.71 -11.13 -22.22
C ASP A 218 -27.59 -10.28 -21.30
N LEU A 219 -26.93 -9.37 -20.56
CA LEU A 219 -27.57 -8.55 -19.54
C LEU A 219 -28.61 -7.56 -20.12
N SER A 220 -28.55 -7.24 -21.42
CA SER A 220 -29.53 -6.37 -22.08
C SER A 220 -30.94 -6.98 -22.13
N ARG A 221 -31.02 -8.32 -21.97
CA ARG A 221 -32.26 -9.10 -21.95
C ARG A 221 -32.52 -9.73 -20.58
N SER A 222 -31.93 -9.16 -19.52
CA SER A 222 -32.14 -9.68 -18.16
C SER A 222 -33.59 -9.48 -17.69
N ILE A 223 -34.10 -10.46 -16.94
CA ILE A 223 -35.45 -10.51 -16.39
C ILE A 223 -35.33 -10.65 -14.87
N ASP A 224 -35.96 -9.75 -14.13
CA ASP A 224 -36.09 -9.86 -12.68
C ASP A 224 -37.18 -10.85 -12.27
N LEU A 225 -36.83 -11.75 -11.35
CA LEU A 225 -37.80 -12.65 -10.75
C LEU A 225 -38.51 -11.94 -9.60
N PRO A 226 -39.85 -11.90 -9.57
CA PRO A 226 -40.57 -11.22 -8.50
C PRO A 226 -40.22 -11.80 -7.13
N ASP A 227 -40.02 -10.93 -6.14
CA ASP A 227 -39.70 -11.27 -4.75
C ASP A 227 -40.55 -12.40 -4.17
N SER A 228 -41.84 -12.41 -4.48
CA SER A 228 -42.80 -13.44 -4.04
C SER A 228 -42.46 -14.85 -4.48
N THR A 229 -41.55 -15.02 -5.45
CA THR A 229 -41.14 -16.32 -5.99
C THR A 229 -39.96 -16.94 -5.25
N TRP A 230 -39.21 -16.16 -4.47
CA TRP A 230 -37.96 -16.61 -3.84
C TRP A 230 -37.76 -16.18 -2.38
N ARG A 231 -38.46 -15.15 -1.87
CA ARG A 231 -38.34 -14.75 -0.45
C ARG A 231 -38.80 -15.87 0.48
N GLY A 232 -37.96 -16.22 1.45
CA GLY A 232 -38.17 -17.34 2.37
C GLY A 232 -38.04 -18.74 1.74
N ALA A 233 -37.62 -18.84 0.47
CA ALA A 233 -37.39 -20.11 -0.20
C ALA A 233 -35.89 -20.48 -0.15
N ALA A 234 -35.58 -21.78 -0.16
CA ALA A 234 -34.21 -22.27 -0.27
C ALA A 234 -33.75 -22.43 -1.73
N GLU A 235 -34.69 -22.39 -2.68
CA GLU A 235 -34.48 -22.63 -4.10
C GLU A 235 -35.61 -22.00 -4.92
N VAL A 236 -35.37 -21.82 -6.21
CA VAL A 236 -36.37 -21.39 -7.18
C VAL A 236 -36.29 -22.26 -8.42
N THR A 237 -37.45 -22.56 -9.01
CA THR A 237 -37.54 -23.14 -10.35
C THR A 237 -38.15 -22.12 -11.28
N TRP A 238 -37.42 -21.71 -12.31
CA TRP A 238 -37.82 -20.68 -13.25
C TRP A 238 -37.93 -21.24 -14.67
N GLN A 239 -39.00 -20.90 -15.37
CA GLN A 239 -39.25 -21.37 -16.73
C GLN A 239 -38.70 -20.35 -17.74
N ALA A 240 -37.71 -20.76 -18.52
CA ALA A 240 -37.16 -19.96 -19.60
C ALA A 240 -38.24 -19.59 -20.63
N PRO A 241 -38.28 -18.34 -21.12
CA PRO A 241 -39.32 -17.84 -22.01
C PRO A 241 -39.16 -18.33 -23.47
N ASP A 242 -38.00 -18.86 -23.81
CA ASP A 242 -37.68 -19.37 -25.15
C ASP A 242 -36.77 -20.61 -25.07
N SER A 243 -36.42 -21.17 -26.23
CA SER A 243 -35.56 -22.37 -26.32
C SER A 243 -34.07 -22.08 -26.17
N ASN A 244 -33.65 -20.82 -25.92
CA ASN A 244 -32.25 -20.51 -25.71
C ASN A 244 -31.79 -21.09 -24.36
N ALA A 245 -30.47 -21.20 -24.19
CA ALA A 245 -29.91 -21.41 -22.85
C ALA A 245 -30.03 -20.10 -22.06
N TRP A 246 -30.40 -20.21 -20.78
CA TRP A 246 -30.50 -19.12 -19.84
C TRP A 246 -29.69 -19.42 -18.59
N VAL A 247 -29.32 -18.37 -17.88
CA VAL A 247 -28.75 -18.43 -16.54
C VAL A 247 -29.72 -17.80 -15.55
N VAL A 248 -29.94 -18.45 -14.40
CA VAL A 248 -30.56 -17.85 -13.21
C VAL A 248 -29.44 -17.52 -12.23
N MET A 249 -29.42 -16.29 -11.74
CA MET A 249 -28.40 -15.72 -10.85
C MET A 249 -29.07 -15.26 -9.57
N SER A 250 -28.45 -15.51 -8.42
CA SER A 250 -28.87 -14.93 -7.14
C SER A 250 -27.70 -14.30 -6.40
N PHE A 251 -27.98 -13.17 -5.76
CA PHE A 251 -26.98 -12.32 -5.11
C PHE A 251 -27.19 -12.32 -3.59
N HIS A 252 -26.17 -12.67 -2.82
CA HIS A 252 -26.28 -12.98 -1.39
C HIS A 252 -25.29 -12.18 -0.57
N VAL A 253 -25.67 -11.77 0.63
CA VAL A 253 -24.73 -11.21 1.61
C VAL A 253 -24.25 -12.34 2.53
N LYS A 254 -22.95 -12.40 2.80
CA LYS A 254 -22.34 -13.38 3.71
C LYS A 254 -21.27 -12.72 4.57
N ARG A 255 -21.14 -13.14 5.83
CA ARG A 255 -19.97 -12.85 6.65
C ARG A 255 -18.76 -13.60 6.09
N MET A 256 -17.68 -12.88 5.79
CA MET A 256 -16.51 -13.45 5.10
C MET A 256 -15.54 -14.10 6.09
N TYR A 257 -14.93 -15.23 5.70
CA TYR A 257 -13.83 -15.89 6.45
C TYR A 257 -13.17 -16.97 5.60
N GLU A 258 -13.95 -17.92 5.07
CA GLU A 258 -13.42 -19.06 4.32
C GLU A 258 -12.66 -18.55 3.08
N GLY A 259 -11.49 -19.14 2.83
CA GLY A 259 -10.57 -18.74 1.78
C GLY A 259 -9.86 -17.40 1.95
N THR A 260 -10.28 -16.51 2.86
CA THR A 260 -9.75 -15.13 2.99
C THR A 260 -8.36 -15.04 3.62
N HIS A 261 -7.78 -13.84 3.69
CA HIS A 261 -6.50 -13.58 4.35
C HIS A 261 -6.43 -14.14 5.80
N ILE A 262 -7.53 -14.06 6.55
CA ILE A 262 -7.59 -14.53 7.94
C ILE A 262 -7.24 -16.03 8.09
N VAL A 263 -7.64 -16.88 7.14
CA VAL A 263 -7.46 -18.33 7.28
C VAL A 263 -6.05 -18.79 6.92
N THR A 264 -5.24 -17.92 6.32
CA THR A 264 -3.82 -18.15 6.00
C THR A 264 -2.87 -17.46 6.97
N ASN A 265 -3.42 -16.74 7.96
CA ASN A 265 -2.65 -15.96 8.92
C ASN A 265 -1.81 -16.84 9.87
N LEU A 266 -0.59 -16.40 10.19
CA LEU A 266 0.34 -17.10 11.09
C LEU A 266 0.10 -16.81 12.60
N SER A 267 -0.72 -15.81 12.91
CA SER A 267 -1.20 -15.46 14.26
C SER A 267 -2.55 -16.17 14.55
N ASP A 268 -3.53 -15.47 15.10
CA ASP A 268 -4.84 -16.01 15.44
C ASP A 268 -5.86 -15.85 14.28
N PRO A 269 -6.43 -16.96 13.74
CA PRO A 269 -7.43 -16.92 12.67
C PRO A 269 -8.81 -16.57 13.24
N LEU A 270 -8.99 -15.31 13.63
CA LEU A 270 -10.24 -14.76 14.17
C LEU A 270 -11.04 -14.04 13.08
N PRO A 271 -12.39 -14.06 13.13
CA PRO A 271 -13.20 -13.23 12.24
C PRO A 271 -12.75 -11.77 12.22
N TYR A 272 -12.86 -11.14 11.05
CA TYR A 272 -12.32 -9.81 10.81
C TYR A 272 -13.40 -8.74 10.73
N ILE A 273 -13.03 -7.51 11.05
CA ILE A 273 -13.93 -6.36 11.02
C ILE A 273 -14.19 -5.90 9.58
N ASP A 274 -15.33 -5.27 9.36
CA ASP A 274 -15.59 -4.49 8.16
C ASP A 274 -14.82 -3.16 8.23
N ILE A 275 -13.73 -3.04 7.49
CA ILE A 275 -12.93 -1.80 7.42
C ILE A 275 -13.65 -0.64 6.73
N MET A 276 -14.76 -0.92 6.03
CA MET A 276 -15.65 0.12 5.50
C MET A 276 -16.66 0.61 6.54
N ASN A 277 -16.80 -0.06 7.69
CA ASN A 277 -17.73 0.34 8.74
C ASN A 277 -17.05 1.32 9.71
N ARG A 278 -17.56 2.55 9.75
CA ARG A 278 -17.03 3.62 10.61
C ARG A 278 -16.98 3.26 12.09
N ASP A 279 -18.05 2.65 12.61
CA ASP A 279 -18.18 2.34 14.03
C ASP A 279 -17.28 1.18 14.45
N ALA A 280 -17.10 0.19 13.56
CA ALA A 280 -16.16 -0.91 13.76
C ALA A 280 -14.72 -0.40 13.93
N VAL A 281 -14.29 0.50 13.05
CA VAL A 281 -12.95 1.10 13.13
C VAL A 281 -12.82 2.04 14.34
N ALA A 282 -13.84 2.85 14.64
CA ALA A 282 -13.81 3.72 15.82
C ALA A 282 -13.61 2.92 17.11
N ARG A 283 -14.27 1.76 17.22
CA ARG A 283 -14.07 0.82 18.33
C ARG A 283 -12.66 0.25 18.36
N PHE A 284 -12.08 -0.10 17.21
CA PHE A 284 -10.69 -0.56 17.14
C PHE A 284 -9.71 0.50 17.67
N ILE A 285 -9.89 1.77 17.27
CA ILE A 285 -9.09 2.92 17.74
C ILE A 285 -9.28 3.12 19.25
N GLU A 286 -10.50 3.02 19.77
CA GLU A 286 -10.79 3.13 21.21
C GLU A 286 -10.05 2.06 22.02
N LEU A 287 -10.10 0.80 21.56
CA LEU A 287 -9.49 -0.34 22.26
C LEU A 287 -7.96 -0.33 22.21
N THR A 288 -7.37 0.23 21.15
CA THR A 288 -5.93 0.20 20.91
C THR A 288 -5.30 1.59 21.13
N HIS A 289 -5.43 2.48 20.15
CA HIS A 289 -4.79 3.78 20.07
C HIS A 289 -5.08 4.62 21.32
N GLN A 290 -6.36 4.75 21.67
CA GLN A 290 -6.80 5.51 22.84
C GLN A 290 -6.34 4.86 24.15
N ALA A 291 -6.33 3.53 24.23
CA ALA A 291 -5.82 2.81 25.39
C ALA A 291 -4.32 3.06 25.60
N TYR A 292 -3.50 2.99 24.54
CA TYR A 292 -2.08 3.32 24.60
C TYR A 292 -1.86 4.77 25.07
N HIS A 293 -2.55 5.74 24.45
CA HIS A 293 -2.44 7.15 24.86
C HIS A 293 -2.78 7.35 26.34
N ASN A 294 -3.90 6.78 26.80
CA ASN A 294 -4.35 6.90 28.18
C ASN A 294 -3.35 6.27 29.18
N ARG A 295 -2.76 5.12 28.83
CA ARG A 295 -1.81 4.38 29.69
C ARG A 295 -0.43 5.02 29.73
N CYS A 296 0.05 5.57 28.62
CA CYS A 296 1.34 6.25 28.55
C CYS A 296 1.34 7.54 29.39
N GLY A 297 0.20 8.25 29.43
CA GLY A 297 0.16 9.61 29.95
C GLY A 297 1.07 10.56 29.15
N LYS A 298 1.10 11.83 29.53
CA LYS A 298 1.78 12.87 28.75
C LYS A 298 3.28 12.61 28.58
N ASP A 299 3.96 12.13 29.62
CA ASP A 299 5.42 12.03 29.67
C ASP A 299 6.00 10.89 28.82
N LEU A 300 5.28 9.77 28.68
CA LEU A 300 5.71 8.66 27.82
C LEU A 300 5.16 8.78 26.41
N TRP A 301 3.97 9.39 26.25
CA TRP A 301 3.40 9.62 24.93
C TRP A 301 4.30 10.46 24.03
N SER A 302 5.02 11.44 24.61
CA SER A 302 5.99 12.27 23.86
C SER A 302 7.18 11.51 23.26
N CYS A 303 7.28 10.19 23.48
CA CYS A 303 8.32 9.33 22.92
C CYS A 303 7.82 8.39 21.83
N ILE A 304 6.53 8.45 21.52
CA ILE A 304 5.92 7.72 20.41
C ILE A 304 5.97 8.63 19.19
N ASP A 305 6.51 8.12 18.09
CA ASP A 305 6.60 8.87 16.84
C ASP A 305 5.48 8.50 15.86
N ALA A 306 5.06 7.24 15.86
CA ALA A 306 4.04 6.75 14.94
C ALA A 306 3.28 5.53 15.47
N ILE A 307 2.12 5.27 14.88
CA ILE A 307 1.41 3.99 14.97
C ILE A 307 1.55 3.24 13.63
N PHE A 308 1.81 1.94 13.71
CA PHE A 308 1.98 1.01 12.61
C PHE A 308 0.78 0.06 12.52
N THR A 309 0.04 0.15 11.41
CA THR A 309 -1.03 -0.77 11.00
C THR A 309 -0.46 -1.85 10.06
N ASP A 310 -0.92 -3.09 10.19
CA ASP A 310 -0.43 -4.23 9.41
C ASP A 310 -1.56 -4.93 8.62
N GLU A 311 -1.42 -4.98 7.29
CA GLU A 311 -2.24 -5.74 6.33
C GLU A 311 -3.78 -5.71 6.50
N PRO A 312 -4.43 -4.56 6.77
CA PRO A 312 -5.89 -4.50 6.72
C PRO A 312 -6.39 -4.88 5.32
N SER A 313 -7.62 -5.41 5.22
CA SER A 313 -8.11 -5.93 3.95
C SER A 313 -9.63 -6.00 3.87
N LEU A 314 -10.18 -5.83 2.67
CA LEU A 314 -11.60 -6.01 2.36
C LEU A 314 -12.13 -7.46 2.50
N MET A 315 -11.26 -8.45 2.74
CA MET A 315 -11.63 -9.86 2.97
C MET A 315 -12.46 -10.53 1.87
N VAL A 316 -12.26 -10.11 0.62
CA VAL A 316 -12.93 -10.69 -0.57
C VAL A 316 -11.99 -11.30 -1.59
N GLY A 317 -10.68 -11.09 -1.43
CA GLY A 317 -9.66 -11.87 -2.13
C GLY A 317 -9.37 -13.18 -1.41
N TYR A 318 -9.54 -14.30 -2.11
CA TYR A 318 -9.24 -15.61 -1.54
C TYR A 318 -7.76 -15.94 -1.64
N LEU A 319 -7.08 -16.19 -0.52
CA LEU A 319 -5.69 -16.65 -0.48
C LEU A 319 -5.57 -18.18 -0.35
N ARG A 320 -6.67 -18.87 -0.01
CA ARG A 320 -6.76 -20.34 0.08
C ARG A 320 -7.96 -20.85 -0.70
N ASP A 321 -7.77 -21.98 -1.39
CA ASP A 321 -8.84 -22.66 -2.12
C ASP A 321 -9.65 -23.55 -1.17
N ASP A 322 -10.76 -23.01 -0.66
CA ASP A 322 -11.71 -23.73 0.19
C ASP A 322 -12.90 -24.27 -0.65
N PRO A 323 -13.50 -25.42 -0.31
CA PRO A 323 -14.64 -25.93 -1.05
C PRO A 323 -15.85 -24.99 -1.00
N GLY A 324 -16.45 -24.73 -2.17
CA GLY A 324 -17.71 -23.99 -2.27
C GLY A 324 -17.59 -22.47 -2.22
N LEU A 325 -16.40 -21.92 -2.45
CA LEU A 325 -16.22 -20.47 -2.64
C LEU A 325 -17.02 -19.98 -3.86
N LEU A 326 -17.61 -18.79 -3.72
CA LEU A 326 -18.33 -18.09 -4.79
C LEU A 326 -17.63 -16.76 -5.06
N PRO A 327 -17.72 -16.21 -6.28
CA PRO A 327 -17.21 -14.87 -6.56
C PRO A 327 -17.75 -13.85 -5.54
N ALA A 328 -16.85 -13.10 -4.89
CA ALA A 328 -17.18 -12.16 -3.84
C ALA A 328 -16.77 -10.72 -4.18
N LEU A 329 -17.59 -9.77 -3.79
CA LEU A 329 -17.32 -8.33 -3.79
C LEU A 329 -17.46 -7.78 -2.37
N PRO A 330 -16.73 -6.72 -2.01
CA PRO A 330 -16.80 -6.17 -0.66
C PRO A 330 -18.20 -5.61 -0.38
N TRP A 331 -18.68 -5.78 0.85
CA TRP A 331 -19.99 -5.27 1.25
C TRP A 331 -19.93 -4.69 2.67
N SER A 332 -20.85 -3.78 2.97
CA SER A 332 -20.95 -3.16 4.29
C SER A 332 -22.40 -3.07 4.74
N GLN A 333 -22.61 -2.83 6.02
CA GLN A 333 -23.92 -2.43 6.53
C GLN A 333 -24.33 -1.10 5.88
N ASP A 334 -25.61 -0.97 5.50
CA ASP A 334 -26.16 0.21 4.82
C ASP A 334 -25.52 0.57 3.46
N PHE A 335 -24.77 -0.35 2.84
CA PHE A 335 -24.07 -0.10 1.56
C PHE A 335 -25.01 0.38 0.45
N GLU A 336 -26.19 -0.23 0.27
CA GLU A 336 -27.16 0.19 -0.76
C GLU A 336 -27.66 1.62 -0.55
N LYS A 337 -27.85 2.03 0.71
CA LYS A 337 -28.26 3.39 1.07
C LYS A 337 -27.15 4.39 0.77
N ALA A 338 -25.91 4.06 1.14
CA ALA A 338 -24.74 4.89 0.83
C ALA A 338 -24.55 5.03 -0.69
N PHE A 339 -24.72 3.93 -1.43
CA PHE A 339 -24.66 3.89 -2.89
C PHE A 339 -25.72 4.78 -3.54
N ALA A 340 -26.99 4.62 -3.15
CA ALA A 340 -28.08 5.43 -3.68
C ALA A 340 -27.89 6.92 -3.38
N SER A 341 -27.39 7.26 -2.19
CA SER A 341 -27.07 8.64 -1.81
C SER A 341 -25.94 9.24 -2.65
N MET A 342 -24.95 8.45 -3.05
CA MET A 342 -23.78 8.92 -3.79
C MET A 342 -24.02 8.99 -5.30
N ASN A 343 -24.68 7.98 -5.86
CA ASN A 343 -24.82 7.81 -7.31
C ASN A 343 -26.22 8.20 -7.83
N GLY A 344 -27.20 8.39 -6.95
CA GLY A 344 -28.55 8.83 -7.31
C GLY A 344 -29.48 7.73 -7.87
N TYR A 345 -29.11 6.46 -7.73
CA TYR A 345 -29.93 5.30 -8.14
C TYR A 345 -29.64 4.05 -7.29
N ASP A 346 -30.57 3.09 -7.31
CA ASP A 346 -30.45 1.85 -6.54
C ASP A 346 -29.53 0.82 -7.22
N LEU A 347 -28.57 0.30 -6.45
CA LEU A 347 -27.58 -0.68 -6.92
C LEU A 347 -28.20 -2.02 -7.32
N SER A 348 -29.32 -2.41 -6.69
CA SER A 348 -29.98 -3.71 -6.88
C SER A 348 -30.15 -4.06 -8.37
N SER A 349 -30.61 -3.09 -9.18
CA SER A 349 -30.83 -3.23 -10.62
C SER A 349 -29.57 -3.42 -11.46
N LYS A 350 -28.38 -3.11 -10.92
CA LYS A 350 -27.08 -3.22 -11.59
C LYS A 350 -26.23 -4.40 -11.13
N LEU A 351 -26.66 -5.16 -10.12
CA LEU A 351 -25.89 -6.28 -9.56
C LEU A 351 -25.32 -7.27 -10.61
N PRO A 352 -26.06 -7.74 -11.63
CA PRO A 352 -25.48 -8.59 -12.67
C PRO A 352 -24.28 -7.97 -13.40
N GLY A 353 -24.28 -6.64 -13.60
CA GLY A 353 -23.19 -5.92 -14.26
C GLY A 353 -21.89 -5.87 -13.46
N LEU A 354 -21.95 -6.13 -12.15
CA LEU A 354 -20.75 -6.24 -11.31
C LEU A 354 -20.02 -7.57 -11.50
N TYR A 355 -20.76 -8.63 -11.84
CA TYR A 355 -20.22 -10.00 -11.98
C TYR A 355 -19.98 -10.41 -13.43
N PHE A 356 -20.69 -9.80 -14.38
CA PHE A 356 -20.68 -10.21 -15.78
C PHE A 356 -20.49 -9.01 -16.71
N GLU A 357 -19.83 -9.27 -17.84
CA GLU A 357 -19.65 -8.29 -18.90
C GLU A 357 -20.97 -8.01 -19.63
N GLY A 358 -21.31 -6.73 -19.75
CA GLY A 358 -22.55 -6.25 -20.39
C GLY A 358 -22.37 -4.96 -21.18
N GLY A 359 -21.13 -4.66 -21.62
CA GLY A 359 -20.80 -3.41 -22.32
C GLY A 359 -20.55 -2.24 -21.36
N GLU A 360 -20.73 -1.02 -21.86
CA GLU A 360 -20.45 0.22 -21.10
C GLU A 360 -21.30 0.32 -19.81
N GLU A 361 -22.54 -0.14 -19.83
CA GLU A 361 -23.42 -0.11 -18.65
C GLU A 361 -22.84 -0.90 -17.46
N SER A 362 -22.26 -2.07 -17.73
CA SER A 362 -21.56 -2.84 -16.68
C SER A 362 -20.29 -2.14 -16.22
N ALA A 363 -19.56 -1.48 -17.12
CA ALA A 363 -18.37 -0.70 -16.76
C ALA A 363 -18.72 0.45 -15.82
N TYR A 364 -19.76 1.24 -16.11
CA TYR A 364 -20.22 2.32 -15.21
C TYR A 364 -20.72 1.79 -13.87
N ALA A 365 -21.47 0.68 -13.84
CA ALA A 365 -21.89 0.07 -12.59
C ALA A 365 -20.71 -0.32 -11.69
N ARG A 366 -19.64 -0.88 -12.29
CA ARG A 366 -18.41 -1.22 -11.56
C ARG A 366 -17.63 0.02 -11.10
N LEU A 367 -17.55 1.06 -11.94
CA LEU A 367 -16.93 2.33 -11.57
C LEU A 367 -17.63 2.95 -10.36
N ASP A 368 -18.96 3.05 -10.38
CA ASP A 368 -19.74 3.61 -9.27
C ASP A 368 -19.64 2.76 -7.99
N PHE A 369 -19.60 1.43 -8.13
CA PHE A 369 -19.44 0.50 -7.01
C PHE A 369 -18.08 0.67 -6.33
N TRP A 370 -16.99 0.58 -7.10
CA TRP A 370 -15.64 0.69 -6.55
C TRP A 370 -15.33 2.11 -6.04
N ARG A 371 -15.91 3.15 -6.65
CA ARG A 371 -15.80 4.52 -6.14
C ARG A 371 -16.35 4.64 -4.71
N LEU A 372 -17.49 3.98 -4.40
CA LEU A 372 -18.01 3.95 -3.04
C LEU A 372 -17.13 3.12 -2.10
N VAL A 373 -16.72 1.92 -2.52
CA VAL A 373 -15.83 1.05 -1.71
C VAL A 373 -14.57 1.81 -1.30
N SER A 374 -13.87 2.41 -2.27
CA SER A 374 -12.64 3.15 -2.00
C SER A 374 -12.85 4.36 -1.12
N LYS A 375 -13.96 5.08 -1.28
CA LYS A 375 -14.32 6.18 -0.39
C LYS A 375 -14.52 5.70 1.06
N LEU A 376 -15.24 4.59 1.27
CA LEU A 376 -15.50 4.08 2.61
C LEU A 376 -14.21 3.56 3.28
N VAL A 377 -13.34 2.85 2.55
CA VAL A 377 -12.02 2.42 3.07
C VAL A 377 -11.16 3.63 3.43
N GLU A 378 -11.07 4.62 2.55
CA GLU A 378 -10.31 5.84 2.78
C GLU A 378 -10.80 6.59 4.02
N GLU A 379 -12.11 6.89 4.09
CA GLU A 379 -12.67 7.74 5.15
C GLU A 379 -12.76 7.02 6.50
N ASN A 380 -13.12 5.72 6.50
CA ASN A 380 -13.44 5.01 7.73
C ASN A 380 -12.26 4.27 8.33
N TYR A 381 -11.38 3.64 7.54
CA TYR A 381 -10.21 2.96 8.10
C TYR A 381 -9.03 3.94 8.25
N TYR A 382 -8.45 4.33 7.12
CA TYR A 382 -7.21 5.10 7.12
C TYR A 382 -7.40 6.54 7.58
N GLY A 383 -8.52 7.18 7.19
CA GLY A 383 -8.87 8.53 7.58
C GLY A 383 -9.04 8.67 9.10
N GLN A 384 -9.81 7.78 9.74
CA GLN A 384 -9.99 7.84 11.20
C GLN A 384 -8.69 7.62 11.96
N ILE A 385 -7.82 6.70 11.51
CA ILE A 385 -6.53 6.44 12.14
C ILE A 385 -5.60 7.65 11.98
N GLN A 386 -5.50 8.21 10.77
CA GLN A 386 -4.68 9.40 10.52
C GLN A 386 -5.17 10.60 11.31
N ASP A 387 -6.46 10.90 11.26
CA ASP A 387 -7.05 12.04 11.96
C ASP A 387 -6.79 11.92 13.47
N TRP A 388 -6.99 10.72 14.03
CA TRP A 388 -6.67 10.45 15.44
C TRP A 388 -5.18 10.63 15.74
N CYS A 389 -4.27 10.12 14.90
CA CYS A 389 -2.83 10.26 15.10
C CYS A 389 -2.40 11.73 15.08
N GLN A 390 -2.89 12.52 14.11
CA GLN A 390 -2.59 13.94 13.97
C GLN A 390 -3.11 14.75 15.16
N GLU A 391 -4.32 14.46 15.64
CA GLU A 391 -4.90 15.09 16.84
C GLU A 391 -4.06 14.81 18.11
N HIS A 392 -3.33 13.69 18.14
CA HIS A 392 -2.49 13.27 19.26
C HIS A 392 -0.98 13.52 19.03
N GLY A 393 -0.61 14.22 17.94
CA GLY A 393 0.76 14.67 17.67
C GLY A 393 1.74 13.58 17.25
N ILE A 394 1.25 12.46 16.72
CA ILE A 394 2.07 11.36 16.18
C ILE A 394 1.68 11.06 14.73
N ALA A 395 2.49 10.28 14.02
CA ALA A 395 2.20 9.91 12.63
C ALA A 395 1.41 8.59 12.51
N SER A 396 0.52 8.48 11.52
CA SER A 396 0.03 7.18 11.06
C SER A 396 1.00 6.55 10.04
N SER A 397 1.23 5.23 10.15
CA SER A 397 2.15 4.45 9.33
C SER A 397 1.70 2.98 9.24
N GLY A 398 2.48 2.13 8.57
CA GLY A 398 2.14 0.72 8.33
C GLY A 398 2.15 0.36 6.85
N HIS A 399 1.41 -0.69 6.47
CA HIS A 399 1.23 -1.08 5.06
C HIS A 399 -0.10 -1.81 4.81
N ALA A 400 -0.38 -2.09 3.53
CA ALA A 400 -1.55 -2.86 3.11
C ALA A 400 -1.17 -4.32 2.83
N LEU A 401 -2.15 -5.13 2.46
CA LEU A 401 -1.93 -6.48 1.97
C LEU A 401 -1.70 -6.50 0.46
N LEU A 402 -0.58 -7.08 0.01
CA LEU A 402 -0.26 -7.40 -1.40
C LEU A 402 -0.29 -6.19 -2.34
N GLU A 403 0.75 -5.36 -2.31
CA GLU A 403 0.90 -4.16 -3.14
C GLU A 403 1.57 -4.41 -4.51
N GLU A 404 1.96 -5.64 -4.85
CA GLU A 404 2.80 -5.93 -6.02
C GLU A 404 2.06 -5.94 -7.37
N GLY A 405 0.78 -5.58 -7.41
CA GLY A 405 -0.03 -5.58 -8.62
C GLY A 405 -1.32 -4.77 -8.50
N LEU A 406 -1.70 -4.09 -9.59
CA LEU A 406 -2.89 -3.24 -9.64
C LEU A 406 -4.18 -4.00 -9.37
N TYR A 407 -4.25 -5.28 -9.75
CA TYR A 407 -5.33 -6.17 -9.36
C TYR A 407 -5.52 -6.27 -7.84
N TYR A 408 -4.43 -6.45 -7.11
CA TYR A 408 -4.47 -6.56 -5.65
C TYR A 408 -4.86 -5.25 -4.99
N HIS A 409 -4.42 -4.11 -5.54
CA HIS A 409 -4.83 -2.78 -5.05
C HIS A 409 -6.35 -2.63 -5.02
N VAL A 410 -7.05 -3.13 -6.05
CA VAL A 410 -8.51 -3.09 -6.11
C VAL A 410 -9.12 -4.14 -5.19
N LEU A 411 -8.61 -5.37 -5.23
CA LEU A 411 -9.18 -6.49 -4.50
C LEU A 411 -9.15 -6.31 -2.97
N PHE A 412 -8.07 -5.73 -2.44
CA PHE A 412 -7.85 -5.62 -0.99
C PHE A 412 -8.11 -4.22 -0.43
N GLU A 413 -7.96 -3.16 -1.24
CA GLU A 413 -8.07 -1.77 -0.78
C GLU A 413 -9.10 -0.93 -1.58
N GLY A 414 -9.60 -1.46 -2.70
CA GLY A 414 -10.35 -0.68 -3.70
C GLY A 414 -9.47 0.31 -4.48
N ASN A 415 -8.70 1.16 -3.77
CA ASN A 415 -7.75 2.12 -4.34
C ASN A 415 -6.56 2.34 -3.40
N LEU A 416 -5.43 1.68 -3.70
CA LEU A 416 -4.23 1.78 -2.88
C LEU A 416 -3.60 3.19 -2.88
N TYR A 417 -3.65 3.93 -4.00
CA TYR A 417 -3.06 5.27 -4.05
C TYR A 417 -3.82 6.22 -3.11
N GLN A 418 -5.15 6.17 -3.17
CA GLN A 418 -6.05 6.97 -2.34
C GLN A 418 -5.87 6.66 -0.85
N LYS A 419 -5.74 5.38 -0.45
CA LYS A 419 -5.47 5.04 0.95
C LYS A 419 -4.11 5.55 1.43
N LEU A 420 -3.07 5.47 0.59
CA LEU A 420 -1.72 5.91 0.98
C LEU A 420 -1.66 7.43 1.22
N ARG A 421 -2.56 8.21 0.60
CA ARG A 421 -2.74 9.65 0.93
C ARG A 421 -3.14 9.87 2.39
N ARG A 422 -3.87 8.92 2.97
CA ARG A 422 -4.33 8.91 4.36
C ARG A 422 -3.37 8.22 5.34
N MET A 423 -2.08 8.15 5.00
CA MET A 423 -1.01 7.76 5.93
C MET A 423 0.02 8.88 6.03
N ASP A 424 0.41 9.29 7.24
CA ASP A 424 1.42 10.35 7.44
C ASP A 424 2.82 9.90 6.99
N ILE A 425 3.13 8.62 7.20
CA ILE A 425 4.29 7.92 6.66
C ILE A 425 3.76 6.73 5.86
N PRO A 426 3.45 6.91 4.55
CA PRO A 426 2.99 5.83 3.70
C PRO A 426 4.00 4.67 3.70
N GLY A 427 3.52 3.43 3.68
CA GLY A 427 4.40 2.28 3.73
C GLY A 427 3.88 1.03 3.04
N ILE A 428 4.81 0.10 2.88
CA ILE A 428 4.73 -1.19 2.17
C ILE A 428 5.56 -2.23 2.94
N ASP A 429 5.61 -3.47 2.49
CA ASP A 429 6.57 -4.47 2.98
C ASP A 429 7.49 -5.00 1.86
N ILE A 430 8.69 -5.46 2.23
CA ILE A 430 9.65 -6.15 1.37
C ILE A 430 10.18 -7.36 2.14
N LEU A 431 9.61 -8.53 1.82
CA LEU A 431 9.88 -9.78 2.52
C LEU A 431 11.03 -10.61 1.92
N SER A 432 11.56 -10.17 0.77
CA SER A 432 12.70 -10.80 0.10
C SER A 432 13.96 -9.97 0.30
N SER A 433 15.06 -10.64 0.66
CA SER A 433 16.40 -10.08 0.71
C SER A 433 17.24 -10.43 -0.52
N ASP A 434 16.62 -10.79 -1.63
CA ASP A 434 17.30 -11.08 -2.89
C ASP A 434 17.01 -9.95 -3.90
N PRO A 435 17.93 -8.99 -4.06
CA PRO A 435 17.70 -7.82 -4.91
C PRO A 435 17.75 -8.17 -6.41
N GLU A 436 18.37 -9.28 -6.80
CA GLU A 436 18.32 -9.78 -8.18
C GLU A 436 16.90 -10.29 -8.47
N GLU A 437 16.33 -11.12 -7.58
CA GLU A 437 14.94 -11.57 -7.71
C GLU A 437 13.95 -10.39 -7.80
N LEU A 438 14.13 -9.38 -6.94
CA LEU A 438 13.30 -8.18 -6.93
C LEU A 438 13.41 -7.38 -8.24
N ALA A 439 14.63 -7.16 -8.74
CA ALA A 439 14.88 -6.44 -9.99
C ALA A 439 14.36 -7.18 -11.24
N HIS A 440 14.35 -8.51 -11.21
CA HIS A 440 13.86 -9.36 -12.30
C HIS A 440 12.39 -9.76 -12.17
N SER A 441 11.72 -9.37 -11.07
CA SER A 441 10.30 -9.59 -10.91
C SER A 441 9.50 -8.93 -12.03
N ASN A 442 8.38 -9.57 -12.42
CA ASN A 442 7.39 -8.97 -13.32
C ASN A 442 6.27 -8.25 -12.52
N GLN A 443 6.54 -7.96 -11.25
CA GLN A 443 5.64 -7.27 -10.33
C GLN A 443 5.83 -5.74 -10.37
N LEU A 444 4.86 -5.01 -9.83
CA LEU A 444 5.00 -3.57 -9.66
C LEU A 444 6.21 -3.27 -8.75
N PRO A 445 7.09 -2.30 -9.08
CA PRO A 445 8.15 -1.88 -8.16
C PRO A 445 7.53 -1.08 -7.01
N VAL A 446 7.03 -1.80 -6.00
CA VAL A 446 6.26 -1.25 -4.88
C VAL A 446 6.96 -0.11 -4.11
N PRO A 447 8.28 -0.16 -3.84
CA PRO A 447 9.00 0.98 -3.25
C PRO A 447 8.84 2.27 -4.05
N LYS A 448 8.80 2.16 -5.39
CA LYS A 448 8.59 3.30 -6.27
C LYS A 448 7.16 3.81 -6.23
N PHE A 449 6.18 2.91 -6.09
CA PHE A 449 4.78 3.27 -5.94
C PHE A 449 4.55 4.13 -4.70
N VAL A 450 5.04 3.68 -3.53
CA VAL A 450 4.83 4.40 -2.27
C VAL A 450 5.64 5.71 -2.18
N SER A 451 6.87 5.76 -2.72
CA SER A 451 7.64 7.01 -2.77
C SER A 451 6.99 8.03 -3.68
N SER A 452 6.41 7.61 -4.82
CA SER A 452 5.66 8.49 -5.71
C SER A 452 4.45 9.14 -5.02
N VAL A 453 3.68 8.37 -4.24
CA VAL A 453 2.57 8.93 -3.43
C VAL A 453 3.09 9.95 -2.43
N THR A 454 4.24 9.65 -1.83
CA THR A 454 4.89 10.52 -0.83
C THR A 454 5.32 11.85 -1.44
N HIS A 455 5.96 11.82 -2.62
CA HIS A 455 6.33 13.02 -3.37
C HIS A 455 5.10 13.82 -3.81
N ALA A 456 4.05 13.14 -4.32
CA ALA A 456 2.81 13.79 -4.74
C ALA A 456 2.09 14.52 -3.60
N LEU A 457 2.34 14.15 -2.35
CA LEU A 457 1.82 14.79 -1.13
C LEU A 457 2.76 15.85 -0.54
N GLY A 458 3.95 16.05 -1.12
CA GLY A 458 5.00 16.90 -0.53
C GLY A 458 5.51 16.37 0.82
N LYS A 459 5.31 15.08 1.10
CA LYS A 459 5.78 14.42 2.32
C LYS A 459 7.24 13.99 2.15
N LYS A 460 7.94 13.81 3.27
CA LYS A 460 9.37 13.46 3.29
C LYS A 460 9.67 12.00 3.61
N LYS A 461 8.76 11.31 4.32
CA LYS A 461 9.02 9.95 4.83
C LYS A 461 8.06 8.96 4.22
N CYS A 462 8.62 7.83 3.77
CA CYS A 462 7.90 6.61 3.47
C CYS A 462 8.71 5.41 3.95
N GLN A 463 8.01 4.35 4.33
CA GLN A 463 8.62 3.24 5.06
C GLN A 463 8.43 1.90 4.36
N SER A 464 9.30 0.95 4.69
CA SER A 464 9.05 -0.46 4.44
C SER A 464 9.25 -1.28 5.71
N GLU A 465 8.32 -2.21 5.93
CA GLU A 465 8.60 -3.38 6.76
C GLU A 465 9.49 -4.34 5.98
N THR A 466 10.70 -4.62 6.45
CA THR A 466 11.71 -5.35 5.67
C THR A 466 12.24 -6.58 6.42
N SER A 467 12.35 -7.71 5.69
CA SER A 467 12.85 -8.97 6.23
C SER A 467 13.47 -9.90 5.19
N SER A 468 13.99 -11.04 5.66
CA SER A 468 14.43 -12.20 4.86
C SER A 468 13.41 -13.34 4.85
N HIS A 469 12.12 -13.06 5.08
CA HIS A 469 11.08 -14.07 5.27
C HIS A 469 11.01 -15.08 4.10
N VAL A 470 11.09 -14.62 2.85
CA VAL A 470 11.07 -15.48 1.65
C VAL A 470 12.24 -16.44 1.65
N GLN A 471 13.45 -15.96 1.96
CA GLN A 471 14.66 -16.79 2.03
C GLN A 471 14.59 -17.79 3.19
N ARG A 472 14.15 -17.37 4.38
CA ARG A 472 14.01 -18.25 5.55
C ARG A 472 13.00 -19.36 5.32
N THR A 473 11.82 -19.04 4.82
CA THR A 473 10.74 -20.03 4.57
C THR A 473 11.04 -20.92 3.37
N GLY A 474 11.74 -20.40 2.37
CA GLY A 474 12.24 -21.14 1.22
C GLY A 474 13.48 -22.00 1.49
N ASN A 475 14.05 -21.98 2.71
CA ASN A 475 15.33 -22.60 3.05
C ASN A 475 16.48 -22.20 2.11
N LYS A 476 16.48 -20.95 1.64
CA LYS A 476 17.55 -20.37 0.82
C LYS A 476 18.40 -19.44 1.71
N PRO A 477 19.72 -19.60 1.79
CA PRO A 477 20.55 -18.65 2.52
C PRO A 477 20.58 -17.31 1.79
N CYS A 478 20.58 -16.21 2.55
CA CYS A 478 20.82 -14.87 2.06
C CYS A 478 22.17 -14.38 2.60
N SER A 479 23.03 -13.82 1.76
CA SER A 479 24.30 -13.22 2.20
C SER A 479 24.08 -11.85 2.85
N PHE A 480 25.11 -11.32 3.51
CA PHE A 480 25.07 -9.96 4.06
C PHE A 480 24.99 -8.91 2.95
N GLU A 481 25.72 -9.12 1.86
CA GLU A 481 25.73 -8.27 0.67
C GLU A 481 24.36 -8.23 -0.01
N GLN A 482 23.65 -9.36 -0.09
CA GLN A 482 22.29 -9.38 -0.63
C GLN A 482 21.30 -8.55 0.23
N ARG A 483 21.43 -8.59 1.57
CA ARG A 483 20.64 -7.72 2.46
C ARG A 483 20.97 -6.24 2.24
N LEU A 484 22.26 -5.90 2.12
CA LEU A 484 22.68 -4.53 1.77
C LEU A 484 22.13 -4.11 0.40
N GLY A 485 22.21 -4.98 -0.60
CA GLY A 485 21.68 -4.74 -1.94
C GLY A 485 20.17 -4.54 -1.95
N THR A 486 19.43 -5.26 -1.11
CA THR A 486 17.98 -5.08 -0.95
C THR A 486 17.66 -3.69 -0.38
N ILE A 487 18.38 -3.27 0.65
CA ILE A 487 18.29 -1.89 1.17
C ILE A 487 18.66 -0.89 0.07
N ASN A 488 19.73 -1.12 -0.68
CA ASN A 488 20.11 -0.21 -1.76
C ASN A 488 19.03 -0.09 -2.82
N TRP A 489 18.46 -1.22 -3.27
CA TRP A 489 17.36 -1.26 -4.23
C TRP A 489 16.15 -0.46 -3.74
N MET A 490 15.71 -0.69 -2.50
CA MET A 490 14.61 0.07 -1.88
C MET A 490 14.87 1.58 -1.89
N PHE A 491 16.06 2.00 -1.48
CA PHE A 491 16.42 3.43 -1.39
C PHE A 491 16.65 4.06 -2.76
N THR A 492 17.14 3.32 -3.76
CA THR A 492 17.17 3.82 -5.15
C THR A 492 15.77 4.05 -5.71
N LEU A 493 14.75 3.40 -5.17
CA LEU A 493 13.36 3.60 -5.56
C LEU A 493 12.61 4.60 -4.67
N GLY A 494 13.31 5.29 -3.77
CA GLY A 494 12.79 6.43 -3.00
C GLY A 494 12.31 6.13 -1.58
N LEU A 495 12.42 4.89 -1.09
CA LEU A 495 12.19 4.59 0.34
C LEU A 495 13.27 5.22 1.21
N ASN A 496 12.91 5.57 2.44
CA ASN A 496 13.86 6.20 3.37
C ASN A 496 13.68 5.88 4.85
N THR A 497 12.70 5.04 5.19
CA THR A 497 12.48 4.56 6.57
C THR A 497 12.35 3.04 6.54
N VAL A 498 12.98 2.35 7.50
CA VAL A 498 12.95 0.88 7.57
C VAL A 498 12.44 0.46 8.95
N THR A 499 11.33 -0.26 8.98
CA THR A 499 10.92 -1.09 10.11
C THR A 499 11.32 -2.54 9.78
N SER A 500 11.83 -3.31 10.72
CA SER A 500 12.50 -4.57 10.35
C SER A 500 12.18 -5.77 11.23
N TYR A 501 11.99 -6.90 10.53
CA TYR A 501 12.00 -8.25 11.09
C TYR A 501 13.31 -9.02 10.81
N TYR A 502 14.38 -8.36 10.34
CA TYR A 502 15.68 -9.01 10.31
C TYR A 502 16.08 -9.40 11.73
N TRP A 503 16.37 -10.68 11.93
CA TRP A 503 16.74 -11.19 13.25
C TRP A 503 18.21 -10.83 13.53
N PRO A 504 18.57 -10.31 14.72
CA PRO A 504 19.97 -9.98 15.03
C PRO A 504 20.96 -11.13 14.81
N GLY A 505 20.50 -12.38 14.99
CA GLY A 505 21.32 -13.58 14.75
C GLY A 505 21.64 -13.85 13.27
N GLU A 506 21.05 -13.13 12.33
CA GLU A 506 21.40 -13.17 10.91
C GLU A 506 22.71 -12.44 10.61
N PHE A 507 23.26 -11.69 11.57
CA PHE A 507 24.45 -10.87 11.41
C PHE A 507 25.50 -11.18 12.47
N SER A 508 26.77 -11.18 12.07
CA SER A 508 27.85 -10.93 13.01
C SER A 508 27.73 -9.52 13.62
N ASP A 509 28.43 -9.30 14.73
CA ASP A 509 28.42 -8.02 15.44
C ASP A 509 28.90 -6.84 14.58
N SER A 510 29.94 -7.05 13.77
CA SER A 510 30.44 -6.03 12.84
C SER A 510 29.46 -5.73 11.72
N GLU A 511 28.79 -6.76 11.18
CA GLU A 511 27.79 -6.60 10.12
C GLU A 511 26.56 -5.85 10.63
N ARG A 512 26.11 -6.15 11.86
CA ARG A 512 24.94 -5.50 12.47
C ARG A 512 25.13 -3.99 12.58
N ARG A 513 26.28 -3.56 13.10
CA ARG A 513 26.60 -2.13 13.21
C ARG A 513 26.73 -1.49 11.83
N LEU A 514 27.43 -2.14 10.90
CA LEU A 514 27.60 -1.65 9.54
C LEU A 514 26.25 -1.46 8.83
N PHE A 515 25.36 -2.44 8.93
CA PHE A 515 24.04 -2.43 8.30
C PHE A 515 23.19 -1.25 8.76
N ASN A 516 23.12 -1.02 10.07
CA ASN A 516 22.37 0.08 10.63
C ASN A 516 22.98 1.45 10.32
N ASP A 517 24.32 1.56 10.37
CA ASP A 517 25.00 2.79 9.93
C ASP A 517 24.73 3.05 8.44
N HIS A 518 24.80 2.02 7.58
CA HIS A 518 24.52 2.12 6.15
C HIS A 518 23.10 2.64 5.87
N ILE A 519 22.07 2.05 6.48
CA ILE A 519 20.68 2.54 6.39
C ILE A 519 20.59 4.00 6.86
N GLY A 520 21.19 4.31 8.00
CA GLY A 520 21.25 5.67 8.55
C GLY A 520 21.79 6.69 7.57
N ARG A 521 22.89 6.36 6.89
CA ARG A 521 23.53 7.24 5.89
C ARG A 521 22.66 7.41 4.66
N LEU A 522 22.05 6.33 4.17
CA LEU A 522 21.15 6.41 3.03
C LEU A 522 19.96 7.32 3.34
N ALA A 523 19.27 7.08 4.46
CA ALA A 523 18.11 7.85 4.87
C ALA A 523 18.44 9.32 5.13
N ALA A 524 19.57 9.62 5.77
CA ALA A 524 19.96 11.01 6.02
C ALA A 524 20.14 11.84 4.74
N LEU A 525 20.66 11.25 3.65
CA LEU A 525 20.84 11.98 2.38
C LEU A 525 19.57 11.98 1.53
N LEU A 526 18.83 10.88 1.50
CA LEU A 526 17.73 10.66 0.57
C LEU A 526 16.37 11.17 1.08
N SER A 527 16.24 11.48 2.38
CA SER A 527 14.99 12.02 2.93
C SER A 527 14.92 13.55 3.03
N GLU A 528 16.06 14.25 2.94
CA GLU A 528 16.10 15.71 3.10
C GLU A 528 16.11 16.48 1.77
N GLY A 529 16.55 15.84 0.68
CA GLY A 529 16.58 16.44 -0.65
C GLY A 529 15.22 16.44 -1.35
N GLN A 530 15.07 17.34 -2.31
CA GLN A 530 13.97 17.27 -3.27
C GLN A 530 14.33 16.25 -4.34
N HIS A 531 13.50 15.22 -4.50
CA HIS A 531 13.63 14.25 -5.58
C HIS A 531 13.54 14.92 -6.97
N VAL A 532 14.16 14.29 -7.97
CA VAL A 532 14.18 14.79 -9.34
C VAL A 532 13.77 13.68 -10.30
N ALA A 533 12.57 13.78 -10.85
CA ALA A 533 12.12 12.97 -11.98
C ALA A 533 11.38 13.79 -13.05
N ASP A 534 11.73 13.59 -14.32
CA ASP A 534 11.11 14.31 -15.46
C ASP A 534 9.81 13.67 -15.97
N ARG A 535 9.42 12.52 -15.42
CA ARG A 535 8.39 11.64 -15.98
C ARG A 535 7.35 11.28 -14.93
N ALA A 536 6.10 11.18 -15.34
CA ALA A 536 5.03 10.64 -14.52
C ALA A 536 4.37 9.43 -15.21
N VAL A 537 3.96 8.42 -14.43
CA VAL A 537 3.18 7.27 -14.89
C VAL A 537 1.79 7.36 -14.25
N TYR A 538 0.75 7.45 -15.07
CA TYR A 538 -0.62 7.53 -14.56
C TYR A 538 -1.05 6.20 -13.94
N TYR A 539 -1.69 6.26 -12.77
CA TYR A 539 -2.27 5.13 -12.06
C TYR A 539 -3.67 4.79 -12.62
N PRO A 540 -3.84 3.74 -13.46
CA PRO A 540 -5.03 3.54 -14.29
C PRO A 540 -6.16 2.80 -13.55
N VAL A 541 -6.47 3.20 -12.31
CA VAL A 541 -7.39 2.49 -11.42
C VAL A 541 -8.82 2.41 -11.97
N HIS A 542 -9.32 3.47 -12.63
CA HIS A 542 -10.65 3.47 -13.27
C HIS A 542 -10.77 2.41 -14.36
N SER A 543 -9.70 2.24 -15.14
CA SER A 543 -9.65 1.20 -16.18
C SER A 543 -9.66 -0.19 -15.57
N MET A 544 -9.06 -0.36 -14.38
CA MET A 544 -9.11 -1.63 -13.65
C MET A 544 -10.48 -1.87 -13.03
N TRP A 545 -11.08 -0.90 -12.33
CA TRP A 545 -12.45 -0.96 -11.79
C TRP A 545 -13.46 -1.33 -12.87
N ALA A 546 -13.39 -0.68 -14.03
CA ALA A 546 -14.27 -0.94 -15.15
C ALA A 546 -14.08 -2.33 -15.77
N SER A 547 -12.93 -3.00 -15.54
CA SER A 547 -12.58 -4.28 -16.18
C SER A 547 -12.63 -5.49 -15.26
N ILE A 548 -12.53 -5.30 -13.94
CA ILE A 548 -12.44 -6.40 -12.98
C ILE A 548 -13.81 -7.01 -12.73
N THR A 549 -13.88 -8.34 -12.78
CA THR A 549 -15.04 -9.11 -12.32
C THR A 549 -14.58 -10.03 -11.19
N PRO A 550 -15.38 -10.21 -10.12
CA PRO A 550 -15.03 -11.07 -9.01
C PRO A 550 -14.86 -12.53 -9.45
N THR A 551 -14.04 -13.29 -8.73
CA THR A 551 -13.78 -14.71 -8.98
C THR A 551 -13.73 -15.50 -7.67
N ALA A 552 -14.02 -16.79 -7.74
CA ALA A 552 -13.82 -17.73 -6.63
C ALA A 552 -12.40 -18.33 -6.62
N ALA A 553 -11.61 -18.10 -7.67
CA ALA A 553 -10.22 -18.55 -7.74
C ALA A 553 -9.36 -17.78 -6.72
N THR A 554 -8.25 -18.39 -6.31
CA THR A 554 -7.31 -17.74 -5.41
C THR A 554 -6.66 -16.53 -6.07
N ALA A 555 -6.27 -15.54 -5.27
CA ALA A 555 -5.58 -14.33 -5.69
C ALA A 555 -4.24 -14.64 -6.38
N TRP A 556 -3.63 -15.80 -6.08
CA TRP A 556 -2.40 -16.28 -6.72
C TRP A 556 -2.59 -16.69 -8.18
N GLN A 557 -3.81 -17.11 -8.56
CA GLN A 557 -4.15 -17.57 -9.91
C GLN A 557 -5.53 -17.03 -10.33
N PRO A 558 -5.70 -15.71 -10.41
CA PRO A 558 -7.01 -15.11 -10.61
C PRO A 558 -7.50 -15.34 -12.04
N THR A 559 -8.80 -15.58 -12.19
CA THR A 559 -9.44 -15.68 -13.51
C THR A 559 -9.85 -14.29 -13.99
N LEU A 560 -8.88 -13.53 -14.52
CA LEU A 560 -9.12 -12.18 -15.04
C LEU A 560 -9.66 -12.18 -16.48
N GLY A 561 -10.57 -11.25 -16.76
CA GLY A 561 -10.94 -10.89 -18.12
C GLY A 561 -9.76 -10.30 -18.90
N GLU A 562 -9.83 -10.32 -20.23
CA GLU A 562 -8.73 -9.88 -21.09
C GLU A 562 -8.33 -8.41 -20.84
N ARG A 563 -9.32 -7.52 -20.66
CA ARG A 563 -9.06 -6.10 -20.37
C ARG A 563 -8.35 -5.92 -19.03
N ALA A 564 -8.87 -6.51 -17.95
CA ALA A 564 -8.25 -6.42 -16.62
C ALA A 564 -6.81 -6.94 -16.63
N ARG A 565 -6.56 -8.08 -17.30
CA ARG A 565 -5.21 -8.64 -17.46
C ARG A 565 -4.27 -7.70 -18.23
N LYS A 566 -4.75 -7.03 -19.27
CA LYS A 566 -3.96 -6.06 -20.05
C LYS A 566 -3.60 -4.84 -19.21
N VAL A 567 -4.58 -4.25 -18.50
CA VAL A 567 -4.38 -3.08 -17.64
C VAL A 567 -3.35 -3.38 -16.55
N ASP A 568 -3.54 -4.47 -15.79
CA ASP A 568 -2.63 -4.89 -14.72
C ASP A 568 -1.21 -5.16 -15.23
N ARG A 569 -1.08 -5.97 -16.28
CA ARG A 569 0.22 -6.33 -16.85
C ARG A 569 0.97 -5.14 -17.43
N ASN A 570 0.30 -4.31 -18.23
CA ASN A 570 0.98 -3.22 -18.92
C ASN A 570 1.36 -2.09 -17.95
N PHE A 571 0.62 -1.91 -16.84
CA PHE A 571 1.03 -1.03 -15.75
C PHE A 571 2.35 -1.49 -15.10
N SER A 572 2.45 -2.76 -14.71
CA SER A 572 3.67 -3.32 -14.09
C SER A 572 4.86 -3.34 -15.06
N LEU A 573 4.65 -3.80 -16.29
CA LEU A 573 5.74 -3.88 -17.29
C LEU A 573 6.24 -2.51 -17.73
N ALA A 574 5.37 -1.51 -17.87
CA ALA A 574 5.78 -0.14 -18.21
C ALA A 574 6.72 0.43 -17.14
N SER A 575 6.33 0.21 -15.88
CA SER A 575 7.08 0.64 -14.69
C SER A 575 8.48 0.03 -14.65
N GLN A 576 8.62 -1.25 -14.98
CA GLN A 576 9.92 -1.95 -15.05
C GLN A 576 10.76 -1.53 -16.26
N ASP A 577 10.15 -1.37 -17.44
CA ASP A 577 10.87 -1.02 -18.67
C ASP A 577 11.54 0.36 -18.57
N LEU A 578 10.89 1.31 -17.89
CA LEU A 578 11.46 2.62 -17.59
C LEU A 578 12.66 2.53 -16.63
N LEU A 579 12.52 1.81 -15.51
CA LEU A 579 13.61 1.66 -14.53
C LEU A 579 14.82 0.93 -15.13
N ALA A 580 14.61 -0.10 -15.95
CA ALA A 580 15.68 -0.86 -16.61
C ALA A 580 16.53 -0.05 -17.61
N ARG A 581 16.05 1.14 -17.99
CA ARG A 581 16.75 2.12 -18.85
C ARG A 581 17.11 3.41 -18.12
N GLN A 582 17.08 3.40 -16.78
CA GLN A 582 17.48 4.53 -15.96
C GLN A 582 16.62 5.78 -16.24
N LEU A 583 15.34 5.58 -16.55
CA LEU A 583 14.35 6.64 -16.71
C LEU A 583 13.49 6.71 -15.44
N ASP A 584 13.92 7.50 -14.47
CA ASP A 584 13.18 7.67 -13.21
C ASP A 584 11.86 8.43 -13.43
N TYR A 585 10.81 8.11 -12.69
CA TYR A 585 9.46 8.67 -12.85
C TYR A 585 8.74 8.76 -11.52
N ASP A 586 7.56 9.36 -11.40
CA ASP A 586 6.66 9.09 -10.28
C ASP A 586 5.29 8.63 -10.76
N PHE A 587 4.63 7.77 -10.00
CA PHE A 587 3.22 7.45 -10.19
C PHE A 587 2.32 8.62 -9.76
N VAL A 588 1.35 8.97 -10.60
CA VAL A 588 0.38 10.04 -10.33
C VAL A 588 -1.05 9.53 -10.49
N ASP A 589 -1.92 9.89 -9.54
CA ASP A 589 -3.36 9.67 -9.63
C ASP A 589 -4.09 10.91 -10.17
N ASP A 590 -5.43 10.83 -10.19
CA ASP A 590 -6.28 11.92 -10.66
C ASP A 590 -6.05 13.21 -9.87
N GLN A 591 -5.94 13.10 -8.54
CA GLN A 591 -5.78 14.25 -7.66
C GLN A 591 -4.44 14.94 -7.91
N ALA A 592 -3.34 14.18 -8.02
CA ALA A 592 -2.02 14.72 -8.34
C ALA A 592 -2.01 15.48 -9.68
N ILE A 593 -2.66 14.94 -10.72
CA ILE A 593 -2.75 15.62 -12.02
C ILE A 593 -3.56 16.92 -11.92
N LEU A 594 -4.68 16.91 -11.20
CA LEU A 594 -5.55 18.07 -11.07
C LEU A 594 -4.89 19.20 -10.27
N GLU A 595 -4.22 18.86 -9.18
CA GLU A 595 -3.48 19.78 -8.30
C GLU A 595 -2.22 20.34 -8.96
N ALA A 596 -1.56 19.58 -9.83
CA ALA A 596 -0.35 20.02 -10.51
C ALA A 596 -0.58 21.29 -11.33
N GLU A 597 0.34 22.25 -11.25
CA GLU A 597 0.33 23.44 -12.10
C GLU A 597 1.01 23.15 -13.44
N ILE A 598 0.48 23.68 -14.54
CA ILE A 598 1.14 23.56 -15.85
C ILE A 598 2.07 24.76 -16.01
N LYS A 599 3.39 24.52 -16.01
CA LYS A 599 4.43 25.55 -16.18
C LYS A 599 5.45 25.08 -17.20
N GLU A 600 5.74 25.91 -18.20
CA GLU A 600 6.79 25.66 -19.20
C GLU A 600 6.69 24.26 -19.87
N GLY A 601 5.46 23.78 -20.10
CA GLY A 601 5.22 22.46 -20.68
C GLY A 601 5.44 21.29 -19.72
N MET A 602 5.47 21.53 -18.41
CA MET A 602 5.61 20.52 -17.35
C MET A 602 4.40 20.53 -16.41
N LEU A 603 4.09 19.38 -15.81
CA LEU A 603 3.20 19.26 -14.65
C LEU A 603 4.06 19.42 -13.38
N ALA A 604 3.88 20.53 -12.66
CA ALA A 604 4.61 20.85 -11.44
C ALA A 604 3.75 20.60 -10.19
N LEU A 605 4.23 19.77 -9.26
CA LEU A 605 3.51 19.37 -8.04
C LEU A 605 4.50 19.21 -6.88
N HIS A 606 4.33 19.98 -5.80
CA HIS A 606 5.11 19.84 -4.56
C HIS A 606 6.65 19.74 -4.73
N GLY A 607 7.21 20.45 -5.73
CA GLY A 607 8.64 20.45 -6.04
C GLY A 607 9.05 19.47 -7.16
N GLU A 608 8.19 18.49 -7.47
CA GLU A 608 8.32 17.64 -8.65
C GLU A 608 7.90 18.40 -9.92
N ALA A 609 8.48 18.03 -11.06
CA ALA A 609 8.17 18.63 -12.35
C ALA A 609 8.30 17.61 -13.50
N PHE A 610 7.17 17.24 -14.10
CA PHE A 610 7.12 16.19 -15.11
C PHE A 610 6.91 16.78 -16.51
N SER A 611 7.88 16.60 -17.42
CA SER A 611 7.75 16.99 -18.82
C SER A 611 7.06 15.94 -19.69
N CYS A 612 6.92 14.71 -19.18
CA CYS A 612 6.33 13.57 -19.89
C CYS A 612 5.35 12.80 -18.99
N LEU A 613 4.13 12.54 -19.48
CA LEU A 613 3.14 11.69 -18.83
C LEU A 613 2.98 10.39 -19.63
N VAL A 614 3.06 9.25 -18.96
CA VAL A 614 2.82 7.92 -19.52
C VAL A 614 1.43 7.43 -19.10
N LEU A 615 0.60 7.00 -20.06
CA LEU A 615 -0.70 6.38 -19.83
C LEU A 615 -0.66 4.88 -20.17
N PRO A 616 -0.54 3.99 -19.16
CA PRO A 616 -0.52 2.54 -19.39
C PRO A 616 -1.95 1.96 -19.44
N GLU A 617 -2.45 1.59 -20.63
CA GLU A 617 -3.76 0.94 -20.83
C GLU A 617 -4.95 1.68 -20.17
N ALA A 618 -4.87 3.01 -20.09
CA ALA A 618 -5.89 3.85 -19.48
C ALA A 618 -7.05 4.12 -20.45
N TRP A 619 -7.95 3.15 -20.64
CA TRP A 619 -9.12 3.28 -21.53
C TRP A 619 -10.31 4.00 -20.89
N VAL A 620 -10.34 4.11 -19.55
CA VAL A 620 -11.24 4.95 -18.75
C VAL A 620 -10.43 6.01 -18.01
N ILE A 621 -10.86 7.27 -18.09
CA ILE A 621 -10.24 8.39 -17.38
C ILE A 621 -11.31 9.42 -16.98
N PRO A 622 -11.23 10.06 -15.79
CA PRO A 622 -12.14 11.15 -15.46
C PRO A 622 -11.99 12.33 -16.41
N LEU A 623 -13.11 12.95 -16.81
CA LEU A 623 -13.09 14.01 -17.81
C LEU A 623 -12.17 15.18 -17.41
N ALA A 624 -12.27 15.64 -16.16
CA ALA A 624 -11.47 16.77 -15.68
C ALA A 624 -9.96 16.50 -15.75
N VAL A 625 -9.55 15.25 -15.47
CA VAL A 625 -8.15 14.80 -15.59
C VAL A 625 -7.73 14.84 -17.05
N PHE A 626 -8.56 14.32 -17.96
CA PHE A 626 -8.18 14.28 -19.37
C PHE A 626 -8.17 15.65 -20.04
N GLU A 627 -9.02 16.58 -19.61
CA GLU A 627 -8.95 18.00 -20.01
C GLU A 627 -7.67 18.67 -19.50
N LYS A 628 -7.20 18.33 -18.30
CA LYS A 628 -5.90 18.78 -17.78
C LYS A 628 -4.75 18.21 -18.62
N VAL A 629 -4.79 16.92 -18.95
CA VAL A 629 -3.81 16.27 -19.84
C VAL A 629 -3.81 16.92 -21.23
N GLN A 630 -4.97 17.25 -21.79
CA GLN A 630 -5.05 17.97 -23.06
C GLN A 630 -4.32 19.32 -22.98
N ARG A 631 -4.59 20.13 -21.96
CA ARG A 631 -3.91 21.41 -21.75
C ARG A 631 -2.40 21.26 -21.53
N PHE A 632 -1.97 20.21 -20.83
CA PHE A 632 -0.55 19.90 -20.64
C PHE A 632 0.14 19.64 -21.99
N VAL A 633 -0.47 18.83 -22.86
CA VAL A 633 0.05 18.56 -24.21
C VAL A 633 0.07 19.84 -25.06
N GLU A 634 -0.97 20.66 -24.99
CA GLU A 634 -1.06 21.96 -25.69
C GLU A 634 0.01 22.95 -25.20
N ALA A 635 0.41 22.87 -23.93
CA ALA A 635 1.48 23.67 -23.34
C ALA A 635 2.90 23.16 -23.68
N GLY A 636 3.03 22.06 -24.41
CA GLY A 636 4.32 21.49 -24.82
C GLY A 636 4.71 20.20 -24.10
N GLY A 637 3.92 19.73 -23.14
CA GLY A 637 4.12 18.45 -22.47
C GLY A 637 4.07 17.26 -23.42
N ALA A 638 4.83 16.20 -23.11
CA ALA A 638 4.81 14.94 -23.86
C ALA A 638 3.81 13.96 -23.25
N LEU A 639 3.02 13.28 -24.09
CA LEU A 639 2.14 12.19 -23.69
C LEU A 639 2.53 10.91 -24.42
N VAL A 640 2.86 9.86 -23.67
CA VAL A 640 3.16 8.53 -24.22
C VAL A 640 2.11 7.55 -23.74
N VAL A 641 1.48 6.84 -24.67
CA VAL A 641 0.34 5.96 -24.38
C VAL A 641 0.71 4.54 -24.72
N ILE A 642 0.39 3.59 -23.84
CA ILE A 642 0.50 2.17 -24.11
C ILE A 642 -0.89 1.64 -24.41
N GLY A 643 -1.05 0.96 -25.55
CA GLY A 643 -2.35 0.50 -26.03
C GLY A 643 -3.11 1.62 -26.73
N ASN A 644 -4.25 2.04 -26.19
CA ASN A 644 -5.10 3.07 -26.79
C ASN A 644 -5.29 4.27 -25.86
N LEU A 645 -5.50 5.45 -26.47
CA LEU A 645 -5.99 6.62 -25.73
C LEU A 645 -7.38 6.34 -25.12
N PRO A 646 -7.74 7.04 -24.03
CA PRO A 646 -9.03 6.85 -23.35
C PRO A 646 -10.24 6.91 -24.28
N GLU A 647 -11.23 6.05 -24.05
CA GLU A 647 -12.47 5.98 -24.85
C GLU A 647 -13.75 6.17 -24.01
N LEU A 648 -13.61 6.09 -22.69
CA LEU A 648 -14.68 6.23 -21.71
C LEU A 648 -14.30 7.27 -20.66
N ALA A 649 -15.29 8.05 -20.20
CA ALA A 649 -15.18 8.79 -18.96
C ALA A 649 -15.52 7.91 -17.76
N ASP A 650 -15.23 8.38 -16.55
CA ASP A 650 -15.68 7.73 -15.30
C ASP A 650 -17.20 7.92 -15.05
N GLN A 651 -17.84 8.84 -15.79
CA GLN A 651 -19.29 9.06 -15.81
C GLN A 651 -19.84 9.06 -17.24
N SER A 652 -20.97 8.41 -17.47
CA SER A 652 -21.50 8.19 -18.83
C SER A 652 -21.79 9.46 -19.62
N LYS A 653 -22.28 10.51 -18.95
CA LYS A 653 -22.59 11.82 -19.56
C LYS A 653 -21.36 12.50 -20.19
N ASP A 654 -20.16 12.17 -19.70
CA ASP A 654 -18.90 12.85 -20.05
C ASP A 654 -18.12 12.09 -21.15
N THR A 655 -18.52 10.85 -21.47
CA THR A 655 -17.83 9.98 -22.44
C THR A 655 -17.74 10.57 -23.84
N ILE A 656 -18.76 11.32 -24.28
CA ILE A 656 -18.72 12.00 -25.59
C ILE A 656 -17.54 12.98 -25.61
N ARG A 657 -17.36 13.76 -24.55
CA ARG A 657 -16.28 14.74 -24.44
C ARG A 657 -14.91 14.07 -24.38
N VAL A 658 -14.77 12.97 -23.64
CA VAL A 658 -13.51 12.18 -23.64
C VAL A 658 -13.15 11.69 -25.04
N ARG A 659 -14.12 11.19 -25.81
CA ARG A 659 -13.88 10.75 -27.20
C ARG A 659 -13.43 11.88 -28.12
N GLU A 660 -13.98 13.09 -27.96
CA GLU A 660 -13.53 14.28 -28.69
C GLU A 660 -12.07 14.64 -28.36
N ILE A 661 -11.72 14.66 -27.06
CA ILE A 661 -10.34 14.94 -26.62
C ILE A 661 -9.38 13.88 -27.20
N THR A 662 -9.77 12.61 -27.20
CA THR A 662 -8.99 11.52 -27.79
C THR A 662 -8.74 11.74 -29.28
N GLN A 663 -9.73 12.19 -30.05
CA GLN A 663 -9.54 12.50 -31.47
C GLN A 663 -8.56 13.66 -31.68
N ASN A 664 -8.61 14.69 -30.83
CA ASN A 664 -7.70 15.84 -30.90
C ASN A 664 -6.27 15.43 -30.55
N LEU A 665 -6.08 14.69 -29.45
CA LEU A 665 -4.76 14.26 -28.99
C LEU A 665 -4.07 13.32 -29.97
N ARG A 666 -4.82 12.44 -30.67
CA ARG A 666 -4.27 11.57 -31.73
C ARG A 666 -3.54 12.34 -32.84
N GLN A 667 -3.85 13.62 -33.04
CA GLN A 667 -3.26 14.44 -34.09
C GLN A 667 -2.06 15.27 -33.60
N SER A 668 -1.80 15.30 -32.30
CA SER A 668 -0.73 16.10 -31.72
C SER A 668 0.65 15.45 -31.93
N PRO A 669 1.69 16.20 -32.36
CA PRO A 669 3.04 15.68 -32.49
C PRO A 669 3.71 15.42 -31.13
N ARG A 670 3.08 15.86 -30.03
CA ARG A 670 3.53 15.63 -28.65
C ARG A 670 2.88 14.38 -28.03
N VAL A 671 2.11 13.63 -28.80
CA VAL A 671 1.48 12.37 -28.37
C VAL A 671 2.09 11.21 -29.16
N ALA A 672 2.58 10.19 -28.45
CA ALA A 672 3.05 8.95 -29.05
C ALA A 672 2.25 7.76 -28.51
N ILE A 673 1.86 6.84 -29.40
CA ILE A 673 1.12 5.63 -29.04
C ILE A 673 2.01 4.42 -29.30
N CYS A 674 2.40 3.74 -28.23
CA CYS A 674 3.14 2.50 -28.22
C CYS A 674 2.14 1.33 -28.24
N PRO A 675 2.14 0.47 -29.28
CA PRO A 675 1.24 -0.69 -29.31
C PRO A 675 1.60 -1.72 -28.24
N GLU A 676 2.88 -1.80 -27.86
CA GLU A 676 3.43 -2.76 -26.90
C GLU A 676 4.48 -2.07 -26.01
N VAL A 677 4.64 -2.59 -24.79
CA VAL A 677 5.51 -2.01 -23.75
C VAL A 677 6.98 -1.97 -24.17
N ASN A 678 7.45 -2.92 -24.97
CA ASN A 678 8.86 -3.00 -25.38
C ASN A 678 9.39 -1.80 -26.19
N THR A 679 8.49 -0.94 -26.69
CA THR A 679 8.83 0.31 -27.41
C THR A 679 8.69 1.57 -26.54
N LEU A 680 8.25 1.43 -25.29
CA LEU A 680 7.89 2.52 -24.39
C LEU A 680 9.09 3.41 -24.07
N SER A 681 10.10 2.85 -23.42
CA SER A 681 11.25 3.59 -22.92
C SER A 681 12.07 4.27 -24.02
N ASP A 682 12.27 3.63 -25.17
CA ASP A 682 12.92 4.26 -26.33
C ASP A 682 12.13 5.47 -26.84
N THR A 683 10.79 5.45 -26.71
CA THR A 683 9.91 6.56 -27.06
C THR A 683 9.97 7.65 -26.00
N VAL A 684 9.89 7.29 -24.72
CA VAL A 684 9.99 8.23 -23.58
C VAL A 684 11.34 8.95 -23.57
N ALA A 685 12.45 8.25 -23.81
CA ALA A 685 13.79 8.83 -23.88
C ALA A 685 13.96 9.85 -25.02
N LYS A 686 13.19 9.71 -26.12
CA LYS A 686 13.17 10.69 -27.22
C LYS A 686 12.30 11.91 -26.93
N MET A 687 11.36 11.79 -26.01
CA MET A 687 10.33 12.81 -25.72
C MET A 687 10.58 13.58 -24.41
N SER A 688 11.52 13.13 -23.58
CA SER A 688 11.88 13.74 -22.30
C SER A 688 13.40 13.89 -22.14
N GLN A 689 13.83 14.71 -21.18
CA GLN A 689 15.24 14.87 -20.84
C GLN A 689 15.77 13.61 -20.14
N VAL A 690 17.00 13.19 -20.43
CA VAL A 690 17.66 12.09 -19.73
C VAL A 690 18.56 12.67 -18.64
N ASP A 691 18.30 12.28 -17.39
CA ASP A 691 19.02 12.75 -16.21
C ASP A 691 20.34 11.99 -15.99
N LEU A 692 20.28 10.66 -16.02
CA LEU A 692 21.44 9.77 -15.95
C LEU A 692 21.42 8.80 -17.13
N LEU A 693 22.57 8.64 -17.79
CA LEU A 693 22.74 7.73 -18.91
C LEU A 693 23.90 6.76 -18.66
N LEU A 694 23.61 5.47 -18.73
CA LEU A 694 24.62 4.41 -18.80
C LEU A 694 25.09 4.22 -20.25
N ASP A 695 26.32 3.75 -20.44
CA ASP A 695 26.83 3.31 -21.75
C ASP A 695 26.01 2.17 -22.39
N SER A 696 25.31 1.40 -21.57
CA SER A 696 24.31 0.40 -22.00
C SER A 696 23.21 0.25 -20.92
N PRO A 697 21.92 0.08 -21.32
CA PRO A 697 20.85 -0.22 -20.37
C PRO A 697 21.17 -1.46 -19.54
N CYS A 698 20.76 -1.44 -18.27
CA CYS A 698 21.05 -2.49 -17.31
C CYS A 698 19.86 -2.62 -16.35
N ARG A 699 19.28 -3.81 -16.22
CA ARG A 699 18.08 -4.04 -15.40
C ARG A 699 18.40 -4.07 -13.90
N GLU A 700 19.66 -4.32 -13.58
CA GLU A 700 20.18 -4.52 -12.22
C GLU A 700 20.76 -3.21 -11.64
N MET A 701 20.91 -2.17 -12.45
CA MET A 701 21.44 -0.86 -12.03
C MET A 701 20.31 0.14 -11.86
N PHE A 702 20.15 0.65 -10.64
CA PHE A 702 19.13 1.66 -10.32
C PHE A 702 19.81 2.90 -9.75
N TYR A 703 19.16 4.04 -9.86
CA TYR A 703 19.61 5.27 -9.22
C TYR A 703 18.44 6.06 -8.66
N HIS A 704 18.77 6.91 -7.70
CA HIS A 704 17.91 7.97 -7.20
C HIS A 704 18.67 9.29 -7.29
N HIS A 705 18.00 10.35 -7.74
CA HIS A 705 18.56 11.70 -7.76
C HIS A 705 17.73 12.64 -6.88
N CYS A 706 18.40 13.33 -5.97
CA CYS A 706 17.81 14.44 -5.23
C CYS A 706 18.73 15.66 -5.17
N ARG A 707 18.13 16.84 -4.96
CA ARG A 707 18.85 18.10 -4.74
C ARG A 707 18.72 18.56 -3.31
N TYR A 708 19.85 18.83 -2.66
CA TYR A 708 19.87 19.31 -1.28
C TYR A 708 21.07 20.22 -1.02
N GLN A 709 20.84 21.34 -0.30
CA GLN A 709 21.86 22.35 0.02
C GLN A 709 22.74 22.78 -1.17
N GLY A 710 22.13 22.89 -2.37
CA GLY A 710 22.82 23.30 -3.60
C GLY A 710 23.73 22.24 -4.22
N LYS A 711 23.61 20.98 -3.78
CA LYS A 711 24.29 19.80 -4.34
C LYS A 711 23.28 18.92 -5.08
N ASP A 712 23.73 18.30 -6.17
CA ASP A 712 23.02 17.20 -6.84
C ASP A 712 23.59 15.88 -6.29
N ILE A 713 22.73 15.03 -5.76
CA ILE A 713 23.09 13.80 -5.04
C ILE A 713 22.49 12.62 -5.80
N TYR A 714 23.37 11.80 -6.40
CA TYR A 714 22.96 10.58 -7.08
C TYR A 714 23.35 9.38 -6.23
N PHE A 715 22.38 8.59 -5.78
CA PHE A 715 22.66 7.26 -5.21
C PHE A 715 22.52 6.23 -6.32
N ILE A 716 23.57 5.44 -6.59
CA ILE A 716 23.58 4.43 -7.64
C ILE A 716 23.92 3.09 -7.01
N SER A 717 23.17 2.04 -7.38
CA SER A 717 23.35 0.68 -6.86
C SER A 717 23.43 -0.34 -7.98
N ASN A 718 24.40 -1.26 -7.87
CA ASN A 718 24.41 -2.53 -8.56
C ASN A 718 23.63 -3.55 -7.74
N ASN A 719 22.55 -4.10 -8.28
CA ASN A 719 21.69 -5.09 -7.60
C ASN A 719 21.92 -6.52 -8.12
N GLY A 720 22.96 -6.71 -8.94
CA GLY A 720 23.35 -8.01 -9.46
C GLY A 720 24.49 -8.66 -8.68
N PRO A 721 24.68 -9.99 -8.86
CA PRO A 721 25.72 -10.78 -8.18
C PRO A 721 27.11 -10.62 -8.81
N ALA A 722 27.24 -9.91 -9.94
CA ALA A 722 28.49 -9.69 -10.65
C ALA A 722 29.03 -8.28 -10.43
N GLU A 723 30.35 -8.15 -10.42
CA GLU A 723 31.00 -6.84 -10.49
C GLU A 723 30.73 -6.20 -11.85
N VAL A 724 30.42 -4.90 -11.85
CA VAL A 724 30.11 -4.15 -13.07
C VAL A 724 30.90 -2.86 -13.12
N GLN A 725 31.44 -2.57 -14.30
CA GLN A 725 32.03 -1.29 -14.65
C GLN A 725 31.12 -0.61 -15.69
N ARG A 726 30.83 0.67 -15.50
CA ARG A 726 29.98 1.47 -16.40
C ARG A 726 30.57 2.84 -16.62
N ASN A 727 30.46 3.36 -17.84
CA ASN A 727 30.56 4.80 -18.06
C ASN A 727 29.19 5.43 -17.82
N VAL A 728 29.13 6.34 -16.86
CA VAL A 728 27.91 7.01 -16.42
C VAL A 728 27.99 8.48 -16.75
N THR A 729 27.01 8.99 -17.48
CA THR A 729 26.89 10.41 -17.84
C THR A 729 25.74 11.04 -17.08
N PHE A 730 26.02 12.13 -16.37
CA PHE A 730 25.09 12.87 -15.53
C PHE A 730 24.61 14.15 -16.23
N SER A 731 23.41 14.61 -15.90
CA SER A 731 22.85 15.86 -16.45
C SER A 731 23.50 17.13 -15.86
N CYS A 732 24.33 16.98 -14.83
CA CYS A 732 25.08 18.05 -14.17
C CYS A 732 26.61 17.89 -14.31
N SER A 733 27.34 18.94 -13.94
CA SER A 733 28.80 18.96 -13.83
C SER A 733 29.24 19.78 -12.60
N GLY A 734 30.53 19.67 -12.22
CA GLY A 734 31.08 20.38 -11.06
C GLY A 734 32.14 19.56 -10.32
N LYS A 735 32.44 19.98 -9.07
CA LYS A 735 33.29 19.18 -8.19
C LYS A 735 32.51 17.95 -7.74
N VAL A 736 33.09 16.77 -7.97
CA VAL A 736 32.43 15.48 -7.75
C VAL A 736 33.15 14.65 -6.69
N GLU A 737 32.38 13.99 -5.83
CA GLU A 737 32.87 13.14 -4.75
C GLU A 737 32.09 11.82 -4.72
N LYS A 738 32.76 10.73 -4.34
CA LYS A 738 32.16 9.42 -4.05
C LYS A 738 31.98 9.27 -2.54
N TRP A 739 30.76 9.01 -2.09
CA TRP A 739 30.47 8.83 -0.67
C TRP A 739 30.00 7.39 -0.42
N HIS A 740 30.70 6.68 0.46
CA HIS A 740 30.52 5.24 0.71
C HIS A 740 29.59 4.99 1.91
N PRO A 741 28.32 4.62 1.72
CA PRO A 741 27.37 4.47 2.82
C PRO A 741 27.74 3.36 3.81
N SER A 742 28.51 2.35 3.40
CA SER A 742 28.96 1.27 4.30
C SER A 742 30.08 1.70 5.26
N THR A 743 30.91 2.68 4.87
CA THR A 743 32.10 3.08 5.65
C THR A 743 32.05 4.51 6.17
N GLY A 744 31.23 5.38 5.59
CA GLY A 744 31.22 6.82 5.84
C GLY A 744 32.37 7.57 5.16
N MET A 745 33.18 6.91 4.32
CA MET A 745 34.29 7.53 3.60
C MET A 745 33.79 8.44 2.47
N ILE A 746 34.45 9.58 2.30
CA ILE A 746 34.23 10.54 1.21
C ILE A 746 35.55 10.69 0.46
N GLU A 747 35.54 10.50 -0.85
CA GLU A 747 36.73 10.66 -1.71
C GLU A 747 36.43 11.48 -2.97
N PRO A 748 37.37 12.31 -3.45
CA PRO A 748 37.19 13.06 -4.68
C PRO A 748 37.20 12.13 -5.89
N LEU A 749 36.33 12.40 -6.87
CA LEU A 749 36.35 11.76 -8.18
C LEU A 749 36.84 12.73 -9.26
N THR A 750 37.29 12.18 -10.39
CA THR A 750 37.60 12.95 -11.59
C THR A 750 36.54 12.67 -12.64
N ALA A 751 35.87 13.71 -13.13
CA ALA A 751 34.92 13.64 -14.23
C ALA A 751 35.50 14.25 -15.51
N SER A 752 34.97 13.82 -16.65
CA SER A 752 35.22 14.42 -17.97
C SER A 752 33.95 15.09 -18.49
N GLY A 753 34.09 16.14 -19.33
CA GLY A 753 32.97 16.87 -19.92
C GLY A 753 32.63 18.18 -19.19
N ASP A 754 32.25 19.21 -19.96
CA ASP A 754 32.04 20.57 -19.45
C ASP A 754 30.61 20.79 -18.93
N GLU A 755 29.59 20.44 -19.73
CA GLU A 755 28.17 20.61 -19.37
C GLU A 755 27.56 19.36 -18.71
N LYS A 756 28.01 18.17 -19.12
CA LYS A 756 27.63 16.88 -18.58
C LYS A 756 28.87 16.14 -18.12
N ALA A 757 28.88 15.70 -16.87
CA ALA A 757 29.97 14.91 -16.34
C ALA A 757 29.83 13.44 -16.75
N THR A 758 30.92 12.86 -17.28
CA THR A 758 31.05 11.42 -17.51
C THR A 758 32.13 10.84 -16.61
N LEU A 759 31.78 9.78 -15.88
CA LEU A 759 32.65 9.05 -14.97
C LEU A 759 32.65 7.55 -15.30
N GLN A 760 33.80 6.91 -15.17
CA GLN A 760 33.89 5.45 -15.13
C GLN A 760 33.72 5.00 -13.68
N LEU A 761 32.69 4.20 -13.43
CA LEU A 761 32.30 3.77 -12.10
C LEU A 761 32.32 2.24 -12.01
N ASP A 762 33.00 1.74 -10.97
CA ASP A 762 33.08 0.33 -10.63
C ASP A 762 32.18 0.02 -9.44
N PHE A 763 31.43 -1.07 -9.52
CA PHE A 763 30.53 -1.55 -8.48
C PHE A 763 30.78 -3.03 -8.22
N LYS A 764 31.07 -3.38 -6.97
CA LYS A 764 31.05 -4.77 -6.50
C LYS A 764 29.61 -5.32 -6.54
N PRO A 765 29.43 -6.65 -6.42
CA PRO A 765 28.12 -7.24 -6.25
C PRO A 765 27.34 -6.58 -5.11
N PHE A 766 26.09 -6.17 -5.38
CA PHE A 766 25.18 -5.55 -4.41
C PHE A 766 25.66 -4.21 -3.79
N GLU A 767 26.71 -3.60 -4.34
CA GLU A 767 27.27 -2.34 -3.83
C GLU A 767 26.48 -1.13 -4.35
N GLY A 768 26.29 -0.16 -3.46
CA GLY A 768 25.75 1.15 -3.81
C GLY A 768 26.53 2.26 -3.11
N TYR A 769 26.66 3.40 -3.79
CA TYR A 769 27.31 4.60 -3.24
C TYR A 769 26.75 5.87 -3.86
N PHE A 770 27.02 7.00 -3.21
CA PHE A 770 26.63 8.29 -3.73
C PHE A 770 27.71 8.88 -4.63
N VAL A 771 27.26 9.56 -5.69
CA VAL A 771 28.04 10.50 -6.49
C VAL A 771 27.44 11.88 -6.25
N VAL A 772 28.20 12.74 -5.57
CA VAL A 772 27.73 14.05 -5.11
C VAL A 772 28.42 15.15 -5.89
N PHE A 773 27.64 16.00 -6.56
CA PHE A 773 28.11 17.17 -7.27
C PHE A 773 27.88 18.43 -6.45
N SER A 774 28.90 19.29 -6.39
CA SER A 774 28.80 20.63 -5.83
C SER A 774 29.22 21.66 -6.87
N LYS A 775 28.55 22.82 -6.86
CA LYS A 775 28.96 23.96 -7.69
C LYS A 775 30.39 24.35 -7.31
N GLY A 776 31.26 24.39 -8.32
CA GLY A 776 32.68 24.74 -8.19
C GLY A 776 32.91 26.20 -7.85
#